data_AF-A0A3F2RQK7-F1
#
_entry.id   AF-A0A3F2RQK7-F1
#
_cell.length_a   1.000
_cell.length_b   1.000
_cell.length_c   1.000
_cell.angle_alpha   90.00
_cell.angle_beta   90.00
_cell.angle_gamma   90.00
#
_symmetry.space_group_name_H-M   'P 1'
#
loop_
_entity.id
_entity.type
_entity.pdbx_description
1 polymer ?
#
loop_
_entity_poly.entity_id
_entity_poly.type
_entity_poly.pdbx_seq_one_letter_code
_entity_poly.pdbx_strand_id
1 'polypeptide(L)'
;MTADVRDDVIYGAKTLLENWRLFSLYFENVRVDLDRLEIVADNSLIATTTTTIKISEKTLQRVFPHLNSDGNGGAQGGEWSPLTTRLLGQQIIMRGSVRFDWDEPTGRVVNMQSQSDMLTPMIRLLDNLEDVSKVFEALSSVCQASTSIPRACSDSGHDKFPFCNVSLSTSERVEDLLSRLPLDEKVTLLTARASPRGNMSTLGLPEYNWGANCVHGVQSTCGTNCATSFPNPVNLGAIFDPQVVFDMAQVVGWELRALWLEGARENYATGPHLGLDCWSPNININRDPRWGRNMETPSEDPLVNSRYGVAYTKGLQEGKDKRFLQAVVTLKHYAAYSYEHYDGVDRMAFNAIVSPYDFADTYLPAFRASVVEANAKGIMCSYNSVNGVPMCANNQLNTKLLREDLGFDGYITSDSGAIEGIFNQRHYTKSLCEAGRLAILSGTDVNSGSVYKKCLAKLVTSNKLPIKAVDDALRRTLKLRFELGLFDPIDDQPYWHVAPSEVNTAASKQLSLDLTRKSLVLLQNHGNVLPLRKGIKVAVLGPHAKAKRALLGNYLGQMCHGDYLEVGCVQTPLEAITTANGASNTHYAQGSGINDTATTGFEDAVAAAQHADAVVLFLGLDTSIEREAWDRENIDMPKIQMELLKKIRHVGKPTVVVLLNGGVVGAEELILHTDALVEAFYPGFFGAQAVSDVLFGDANPSGKMPVTMYPSNYITNVDMKSMSMTKYPGRSYRYYKEVPVFPFGWGLSYAKFTLALDSENSVKDLTTPLIVTRDLDTTVSVIVSNDGSLVGDEVVFAFFRPLRTNATGNAALLNEQLFDYRRVSLRPTQYRKLSFRIQHSTLAMVDDAGNQASFPGFYEVIITNGVHERVTFAIHLVGEHEILSGFMSGNSHAPLQAHAEPMSDIRLKAERAFEGVGLEKPEVAMATAFD
;
A
#
# COMPACT_ATOMS: atom_id res chain seq x y z
N MET A 1 -19.39 20.43 30.79
CA MET A 1 -19.46 21.86 30.43
C MET A 1 -20.07 21.91 29.04
N THR A 2 -21.33 22.32 28.95
CA THR A 2 -22.15 22.30 27.73
C THR A 2 -21.85 23.51 26.84
N ALA A 3 -21.78 23.28 25.53
CA ALA A 3 -21.22 24.16 24.52
C ALA A 3 -22.03 25.45 24.28
N ASP A 4 -21.29 26.52 24.00
CA ASP A 4 -21.73 27.89 23.67
C ASP A 4 -22.10 28.02 22.17
N VAL A 5 -23.13 28.84 21.88
CA VAL A 5 -23.58 29.46 20.60
C VAL A 5 -23.16 28.77 19.27
N ARG A 6 -24.15 28.39 18.44
CA ARG A 6 -23.96 27.81 17.10
C ARG A 6 -24.10 28.87 15.98
N ASP A 7 -23.15 28.88 15.04
CA ASP A 7 -23.22 29.60 13.74
C ASP A 7 -22.89 28.58 12.64
N ASP A 8 -23.93 28.03 12.00
CA ASP A 8 -23.94 26.92 11.02
C ASP A 8 -23.14 25.65 11.41
N VAL A 9 -21.80 25.72 11.40
CA VAL A 9 -20.85 24.59 11.55
C VAL A 9 -19.85 24.72 12.72
N ILE A 10 -19.81 25.83 13.47
CA ILE A 10 -18.76 26.09 14.49
C ILE A 10 -19.34 26.58 15.84
N TYR A 11 -18.63 26.31 16.95
CA TYR A 11 -19.09 26.49 18.34
C TYR A 11 -18.35 27.63 19.10
N GLY A 12 -19.09 28.46 19.83
CA GLY A 12 -18.61 29.28 20.96
C GLY A 12 -18.50 30.81 20.76
N ALA A 13 -18.74 31.58 21.84
CA ALA A 13 -18.70 33.05 21.84
C ALA A 13 -17.32 33.64 21.48
N LYS A 14 -16.24 32.92 21.80
CA LYS A 14 -14.86 33.29 21.43
C LYS A 14 -14.63 33.21 19.92
N THR A 15 -15.31 32.28 19.25
CA THR A 15 -15.25 32.09 17.80
C THR A 15 -16.05 33.15 17.07
N LEU A 16 -17.18 33.59 17.64
CA LEU A 16 -17.93 34.74 17.14
C LEU A 16 -17.07 36.01 17.12
N LEU A 17 -16.39 36.31 18.22
CA LEU A 17 -15.44 37.41 18.28
C LEU A 17 -14.27 37.24 17.31
N GLU A 18 -13.81 36.00 17.09
CA GLU A 18 -12.78 35.71 16.09
C GLU A 18 -13.31 35.89 14.65
N ASN A 19 -14.56 35.55 14.33
CA ASN A 19 -15.16 35.81 13.01
C ASN A 19 -15.28 37.31 12.73
N TRP A 20 -15.72 38.11 13.72
CA TRP A 20 -15.71 39.57 13.60
C TRP A 20 -14.30 40.14 13.47
N ARG A 21 -13.34 39.58 14.20
CA ARG A 21 -11.92 39.92 14.07
C ARG A 21 -11.39 39.57 12.67
N LEU A 22 -11.64 38.36 12.17
CA LEU A 22 -11.27 37.92 10.83
C LEU A 22 -11.90 38.80 9.76
N PHE A 23 -13.19 39.13 9.89
CA PHE A 23 -13.88 40.05 9.00
C PHE A 23 -13.18 41.42 8.94
N SER A 24 -12.74 41.95 10.09
CA SER A 24 -11.93 43.18 10.16
C SER A 24 -10.49 43.05 9.61
N LEU A 25 -9.97 41.82 9.46
CA LEU A 25 -8.68 41.60 8.79
C LEU A 25 -8.81 41.72 7.27
N TYR A 26 -9.99 41.46 6.71
CA TYR A 26 -10.23 41.46 5.27
C TYR A 26 -10.85 42.75 4.76
N PHE A 27 -11.63 43.44 5.58
CA PHE A 27 -12.33 44.68 5.22
C PHE A 27 -11.87 45.84 6.11
N GLU A 28 -11.55 46.97 5.48
CA GLU A 28 -11.18 48.20 6.20
C GLU A 28 -12.40 49.09 6.43
N ASN A 29 -12.37 49.87 7.51
CA ASN A 29 -13.43 50.81 7.90
C ASN A 29 -14.83 50.18 7.98
N VAL A 30 -14.91 48.94 8.48
CA VAL A 30 -16.19 48.26 8.72
C VAL A 30 -16.97 49.05 9.77
N ARG A 31 -18.15 49.53 9.40
CA ARG A 31 -19.12 50.16 10.28
C ARG A 31 -20.43 49.39 10.19
N VAL A 32 -20.94 48.92 11.32
CA VAL A 32 -22.24 48.27 11.40
C VAL A 32 -23.17 49.15 12.21
N ASP A 33 -24.20 49.67 11.55
CA ASP A 33 -25.28 50.41 12.19
C ASP A 33 -26.45 49.45 12.42
N LEU A 34 -26.98 49.43 13.64
CA LEU A 34 -28.19 48.69 13.96
C LEU A 34 -29.39 49.57 13.60
N ASP A 35 -30.13 49.17 12.56
CA ASP A 35 -31.26 49.95 12.07
C ASP A 35 -32.51 49.68 12.90
N ARG A 36 -32.72 48.42 13.30
CA ARG A 36 -33.93 47.97 13.98
C ARG A 36 -33.73 46.66 14.73
N LEU A 37 -34.43 46.50 15.84
CA LEU A 37 -34.51 45.25 16.61
C LEU A 37 -35.98 44.83 16.72
N GLU A 38 -36.27 43.58 16.36
CA GLU A 38 -37.62 43.01 16.44
C GLU A 38 -37.58 41.63 17.08
N ILE A 39 -38.46 41.40 18.05
CA ILE A 39 -38.71 40.07 18.61
C ILE A 39 -39.67 39.37 17.66
N VAL A 40 -39.23 38.26 17.05
CA VAL A 40 -40.01 37.51 16.04
C VAL A 40 -40.73 36.31 16.65
N ALA A 41 -40.23 35.81 17.79
CA ALA A 41 -40.87 34.80 18.64
C ALA A 41 -40.37 34.99 20.08
N ASP A 42 -41.03 34.37 21.06
CA ASP A 42 -40.69 34.51 22.50
C ASP A 42 -39.23 34.13 22.81
N ASN A 43 -38.61 33.34 21.93
CA ASN A 43 -37.23 32.90 22.02
C ASN A 43 -36.32 33.35 20.85
N SER A 44 -36.73 34.35 20.05
CA SER A 44 -36.00 34.78 18.86
C SER A 44 -36.09 36.29 18.59
N LEU A 45 -34.96 36.89 18.22
CA LEU A 45 -34.83 38.33 17.93
C LEU A 45 -34.02 38.54 16.66
N ILE A 46 -34.51 39.42 15.79
CA ILE A 46 -33.82 39.84 14.58
C ILE A 46 -33.36 41.29 14.72
N ALA A 47 -32.05 41.48 14.56
CA ALA A 47 -31.42 42.77 14.40
C ALA A 47 -31.26 43.07 12.90
N THR A 48 -32.00 44.02 12.36
CA THR A 48 -31.75 44.55 11.01
C THR A 48 -30.57 45.51 11.06
N THR A 49 -29.56 45.30 10.22
CA THR A 49 -28.32 46.08 10.24
C THR A 49 -27.98 46.66 8.87
N THR A 50 -27.29 47.79 8.87
CA THR A 50 -26.62 48.34 7.71
C THR A 50 -25.11 48.26 7.95
N THR A 51 -24.43 47.46 7.14
CA THR A 51 -22.98 47.27 7.21
C THR A 51 -22.32 48.04 6.06
N THR A 52 -21.46 48.99 6.41
CA THR A 52 -20.66 49.77 5.49
C THR A 52 -19.22 49.29 5.52
N ILE A 53 -18.65 48.99 4.35
CA ILE A 53 -17.24 48.57 4.20
C ILE A 53 -16.56 49.40 3.11
N LYS A 54 -15.24 49.57 3.21
CA LYS A 54 -14.43 50.10 2.11
C LYS A 54 -13.66 48.95 1.46
N ILE A 55 -13.71 48.87 0.13
CA ILE A 55 -12.89 47.94 -0.63
C ILE A 55 -11.47 48.52 -0.68
N SER A 56 -10.56 47.99 0.13
CA SER A 56 -9.15 48.36 0.07
C SER A 56 -8.37 47.42 -0.84
N GLU A 57 -7.11 47.77 -1.11
CA GLU A 57 -6.19 46.88 -1.82
C GLU A 57 -6.07 45.53 -1.10
N LYS A 58 -6.04 45.54 0.24
CA LYS A 58 -6.02 44.34 1.07
C LYS A 58 -7.30 43.51 0.91
N THR A 59 -8.46 44.15 0.80
CA THR A 59 -9.74 43.47 0.52
C THR A 59 -9.69 42.77 -0.83
N LEU A 60 -9.21 43.44 -1.88
CA LEU A 60 -9.14 42.85 -3.21
C LEU A 60 -8.12 41.70 -3.27
N GLN A 61 -6.96 41.84 -2.63
CA GLN A 61 -5.96 40.77 -2.56
C GLN A 61 -6.42 39.54 -1.77
N ARG A 62 -7.23 39.70 -0.72
CA ARG A 62 -7.57 38.59 0.18
C ARG A 62 -8.97 38.01 -0.02
N VAL A 63 -9.93 38.83 -0.43
CA VAL A 63 -11.34 38.44 -0.61
C VAL A 63 -11.65 38.16 -2.08
N PHE A 64 -11.05 38.92 -2.99
CA PHE A 64 -11.27 38.78 -4.44
C PHE A 64 -9.96 38.56 -5.22
N PRO A 65 -9.08 37.62 -4.79
CA PRO A 65 -7.75 37.45 -5.38
C PRO A 65 -7.78 37.10 -6.87
N HIS A 66 -8.89 36.50 -7.33
CA HIS A 66 -9.14 36.12 -8.72
C HIS A 66 -9.37 37.30 -9.65
N LEU A 67 -9.66 38.49 -9.11
CA LEU A 67 -9.83 39.71 -9.91
C LEU A 67 -8.49 40.36 -10.29
N ASN A 68 -7.34 39.85 -9.83
CA ASN A 68 -6.05 40.39 -10.25
C ASN A 68 -5.68 39.94 -11.69
N SER A 69 -4.92 40.75 -12.44
CA SER A 69 -4.71 40.59 -13.90
C SER A 69 -4.13 39.25 -14.37
N ASP A 70 -3.48 38.50 -13.47
CA ASP A 70 -2.66 37.36 -13.85
C ASP A 70 -3.31 36.00 -13.54
N GLY A 71 -4.53 35.99 -12.98
CA GLY A 71 -5.27 34.77 -12.67
C GLY A 71 -4.63 33.84 -11.61
N ASN A 72 -3.46 34.19 -11.07
CA ASN A 72 -2.72 33.44 -10.07
C ASN A 72 -2.57 34.28 -8.80
N GLY A 73 -3.40 34.02 -7.78
CA GLY A 73 -3.43 34.62 -6.44
C GLY A 73 -2.27 35.57 -6.09
N GLY A 74 -2.57 36.87 -6.08
CA GLY A 74 -1.58 37.94 -5.95
C GLY A 74 -0.80 37.94 -4.64
N ALA A 75 0.52 37.79 -4.75
CA ALA A 75 1.49 38.16 -3.72
C ALA A 75 2.58 39.12 -4.23
N GLN A 76 2.58 39.51 -5.51
CA GLN A 76 3.65 40.33 -6.12
C GLN A 76 3.11 41.36 -7.11
N GLY A 77 2.60 42.49 -6.61
CA GLY A 77 2.63 43.82 -7.25
C GLY A 77 2.33 43.97 -8.76
N GLY A 78 1.48 43.15 -9.37
CA GLY A 78 1.04 43.29 -10.77
C GLY A 78 0.04 44.44 -11.01
N GLU A 79 -0.20 44.80 -12.28
CA GLU A 79 -1.14 45.85 -12.67
C GLU A 79 -2.60 45.46 -12.36
N TRP A 80 -3.40 46.40 -11.85
CA TRP A 80 -4.79 46.14 -11.49
C TRP A 80 -5.65 45.96 -12.75
N SER A 81 -6.50 44.93 -12.79
CA SER A 81 -7.46 44.79 -13.90
C SER A 81 -8.40 46.01 -13.95
N PRO A 82 -9.01 46.33 -15.11
CA PRO A 82 -9.97 47.42 -15.21
C PRO A 82 -11.14 47.30 -14.23
N LEU A 83 -11.61 46.07 -13.96
CA LEU A 83 -12.66 45.80 -12.99
C LEU A 83 -12.19 46.05 -11.55
N THR A 84 -10.97 45.62 -11.23
CA THR A 84 -10.37 45.74 -9.89
C THR A 84 -10.07 47.20 -9.57
N THR A 85 -9.66 47.98 -10.57
CA THR A 85 -9.46 49.43 -10.47
C THR A 85 -10.77 50.17 -10.18
N ARG A 86 -11.90 49.72 -10.75
CA ARG A 86 -13.23 50.28 -10.47
C ARG A 86 -13.71 49.98 -9.05
N LEU A 87 -13.33 48.85 -8.49
CA LEU A 87 -13.68 48.43 -7.12
C LEU A 87 -12.80 49.08 -6.06
N LEU A 88 -11.51 49.30 -6.34
CA LEU A 88 -10.56 49.83 -5.38
C LEU A 88 -10.99 51.21 -4.86
N GLY A 89 -11.08 51.33 -3.52
CA GLY A 89 -11.44 52.56 -2.83
C GLY A 89 -12.94 52.80 -2.67
N GLN A 90 -13.79 51.97 -3.29
CA GLN A 90 -15.25 52.13 -3.23
C GLN A 90 -15.80 51.76 -1.86
N GLN A 91 -16.89 52.43 -1.48
CA GLN A 91 -17.62 52.15 -0.26
C GLN A 91 -18.90 51.39 -0.59
N ILE A 92 -19.07 50.21 0.01
CA ILE A 92 -20.25 49.37 -0.18
C ILE A 92 -21.08 49.46 1.09
N ILE A 93 -22.37 49.73 0.90
CA ILE A 93 -23.36 49.74 1.97
C ILE A 93 -24.28 48.54 1.75
N MET A 94 -24.18 47.57 2.64
CA MET A 94 -24.94 46.32 2.61
C MET A 94 -26.03 46.38 3.66
N ARG A 95 -27.25 46.01 3.28
CA ARG A 95 -28.34 45.83 4.24
C ARG A 95 -28.44 44.36 4.59
N GLY A 96 -28.64 44.07 5.87
CA GLY A 96 -28.63 42.72 6.37
C GLY A 96 -29.47 42.55 7.62
N SER A 97 -29.43 41.34 8.16
CA SER A 97 -30.05 41.02 9.42
C SER A 97 -29.28 39.93 10.15
N VAL A 98 -29.23 40.02 11.48
CA VAL A 98 -28.72 38.96 12.35
C VAL A 98 -29.87 38.46 13.20
N ARG A 99 -30.17 37.17 13.09
CA ARG A 99 -31.14 36.46 13.93
C ARG A 99 -30.42 35.82 15.11
N PHE A 100 -30.96 36.00 16.30
CA PHE A 100 -30.52 35.37 17.53
C PHE A 100 -31.67 34.51 18.06
N ASP A 101 -31.43 33.21 18.25
CA ASP A 101 -32.37 32.32 18.94
C ASP A 101 -31.76 31.93 20.29
N TRP A 102 -32.56 31.96 21.35
CA TRP A 102 -32.13 31.56 22.70
C TRP A 102 -32.97 30.40 23.26
N ASP A 103 -32.38 29.71 24.23
CA ASP A 103 -33.05 28.70 25.03
C ASP A 103 -33.72 29.38 26.23
N GLU A 104 -35.06 29.35 26.30
CA GLU A 104 -35.85 30.07 27.32
C GLU A 104 -35.48 29.73 28.78
N PRO A 105 -35.31 28.45 29.18
CA PRO A 105 -35.00 28.09 30.56
C PRO A 105 -33.64 28.61 31.04
N THR A 106 -32.68 28.75 30.12
CA THR A 106 -31.32 29.18 30.46
C THR A 106 -31.02 30.63 30.09
N GLY A 107 -31.87 31.26 29.27
CA GLY A 107 -31.72 32.62 28.76
C GLY A 107 -30.50 32.80 27.82
N ARG A 108 -29.95 31.71 27.27
CA ARG A 108 -28.70 31.74 26.47
C ARG A 108 -28.99 31.66 24.98
N VAL A 109 -28.29 32.47 24.17
CA VAL A 109 -28.32 32.36 22.71
C VAL A 109 -27.72 31.02 22.29
N VAL A 110 -28.49 30.21 21.59
CA VAL A 110 -28.10 28.88 21.10
C VAL A 110 -27.81 28.87 19.61
N ASN A 111 -28.37 29.81 18.85
CA ASN A 111 -28.18 29.93 17.41
C ASN A 111 -28.06 31.41 17.01
N MET A 112 -27.13 31.72 16.11
CA MET A 112 -27.01 33.04 15.49
C MET A 112 -26.86 32.87 13.98
N GLN A 113 -27.66 33.58 13.19
CA GLN A 113 -27.61 33.52 11.72
C GLN A 113 -27.53 34.93 11.15
N SER A 114 -26.52 35.21 10.33
CA SER A 114 -26.32 36.51 9.68
C SER A 114 -26.59 36.44 8.18
N GLN A 115 -27.27 37.45 7.65
CA GLN A 115 -27.51 37.62 6.22
C GLN A 115 -27.20 39.06 5.82
N SER A 116 -26.62 39.28 4.64
CA SER A 116 -26.33 40.62 4.11
C SER A 116 -26.38 40.64 2.59
N ASP A 117 -27.03 41.66 2.03
CA ASP A 117 -27.15 41.87 0.59
C ASP A 117 -25.95 42.68 0.06
N MET A 118 -24.98 41.96 -0.49
CA MET A 118 -23.86 42.54 -1.22
C MET A 118 -24.15 42.67 -2.72
N LEU A 119 -25.15 41.97 -3.24
CA LEU A 119 -25.44 41.93 -4.69
C LEU A 119 -26.00 43.26 -5.17
N THR A 120 -27.00 43.80 -4.48
CA THR A 120 -27.63 45.08 -4.84
C THR A 120 -26.65 46.25 -4.92
N PRO A 121 -25.78 46.50 -3.91
CA PRO A 121 -24.82 47.59 -4.01
C PRO A 121 -23.75 47.35 -5.08
N MET A 122 -23.38 46.10 -5.37
CA MET A 122 -22.45 45.78 -6.47
C MET A 122 -23.04 46.05 -7.85
N ILE A 123 -24.32 45.73 -8.07
CA ILE A 123 -25.03 46.05 -9.32
C ILE A 123 -25.04 47.57 -9.53
N ARG A 124 -25.32 48.35 -8.49
CA ARG A 124 -25.30 49.82 -8.56
C ARG A 124 -23.92 50.39 -8.84
N LEU A 125 -22.87 49.73 -8.35
CA LEU A 125 -21.49 50.20 -8.52
C LEU A 125 -20.93 49.86 -9.91
N LEU A 126 -21.23 48.68 -10.42
CA LEU A 126 -20.62 48.14 -11.64
C LEU A 126 -21.48 48.35 -12.90
N ASP A 127 -22.77 48.65 -12.73
CA ASP A 127 -23.74 49.04 -13.77
C ASP A 127 -23.96 48.00 -14.88
N ASN A 128 -23.45 46.77 -14.69
CA ASN A 128 -23.75 45.61 -15.54
C ASN A 128 -23.63 44.30 -14.74
N LEU A 129 -24.44 43.31 -15.10
CA LEU A 129 -24.51 42.02 -14.40
C LEU A 129 -23.31 41.11 -14.68
N GLU A 130 -22.61 41.30 -15.80
CA GLU A 130 -21.46 40.46 -16.18
C GLU A 130 -20.26 40.71 -15.26
N ASP A 131 -19.93 41.98 -15.00
CA ASP A 131 -18.89 42.38 -14.07
C ASP A 131 -19.24 42.00 -12.62
N VAL A 132 -20.51 42.14 -12.23
CA VAL A 132 -21.00 41.68 -10.92
C VAL A 132 -20.83 40.16 -10.78
N SER A 133 -21.15 39.39 -11.82
CA SER A 133 -20.95 37.94 -11.84
C SER A 133 -19.48 37.57 -11.66
N LYS A 134 -18.55 38.28 -12.31
CA LYS A 134 -17.09 38.07 -12.15
C LYS A 134 -16.63 38.34 -10.72
N VAL A 135 -17.22 39.33 -10.02
CA VAL A 135 -16.93 39.58 -8.60
C VAL A 135 -17.37 38.41 -7.71
N PHE A 136 -18.55 37.83 -7.96
CA PHE A 136 -19.12 36.74 -7.16
C PHE A 136 -18.75 35.32 -7.65
N GLU A 137 -18.00 35.18 -8.74
CA GLU A 137 -17.67 33.90 -9.37
C GLU A 137 -17.00 32.92 -8.39
N ALA A 138 -16.14 33.41 -7.48
CA ALA A 138 -15.52 32.60 -6.43
C ALA A 138 -16.46 32.31 -5.23
N LEU A 139 -17.45 33.16 -4.95
CA LEU A 139 -18.36 33.05 -3.80
C LEU A 139 -19.51 32.06 -4.05
N SER A 140 -19.79 31.73 -5.32
CA SER A 140 -20.72 30.67 -5.71
C SER A 140 -20.27 29.26 -5.30
N SER A 141 -19.00 29.09 -4.89
CA SER A 141 -18.46 27.82 -4.42
C SER A 141 -18.66 27.54 -2.92
N VAL A 142 -19.18 28.51 -2.14
CA VAL A 142 -19.21 28.42 -0.66
C VAL A 142 -20.61 28.27 -0.07
N CYS A 143 -21.69 28.53 -0.82
CA CYS A 143 -23.05 28.33 -0.33
C CYS A 143 -23.84 27.39 -1.25
N GLN A 144 -24.22 26.23 -0.69
CA GLN A 144 -24.96 25.12 -1.31
C GLN A 144 -24.12 24.14 -2.15
N ALA A 145 -23.35 23.31 -1.47
CA ALA A 145 -23.17 21.94 -1.89
C ALA A 145 -23.48 21.02 -0.70
N SER A 146 -24.69 20.47 -0.65
CA SER A 146 -24.75 19.06 -0.26
C SER A 146 -23.96 18.35 -1.36
N THR A 147 -22.72 17.96 -1.10
CA THR A 147 -21.84 17.33 -2.07
C THR A 147 -22.34 15.92 -2.37
N SER A 148 -23.43 15.81 -3.13
CA SER A 148 -23.80 14.55 -3.75
C SER A 148 -22.81 14.27 -4.86
N ILE A 149 -22.11 13.14 -4.77
CA ILE A 149 -21.22 12.66 -5.82
C ILE A 149 -22.00 12.59 -7.14
N PRO A 150 -21.50 13.20 -8.24
CA PRO A 150 -22.17 13.14 -9.54
C PRO A 150 -22.41 11.68 -9.97
N ARG A 151 -23.57 11.40 -10.56
CA ARG A 151 -23.98 10.04 -10.91
C ARG A 151 -24.27 9.93 -12.41
N ALA A 152 -23.79 8.85 -13.02
CA ALA A 152 -24.15 8.54 -14.39
C ALA A 152 -25.62 8.09 -14.42
N CYS A 153 -26.31 8.33 -15.54
CA CYS A 153 -27.65 7.78 -15.79
C CYS A 153 -28.76 8.20 -14.81
N SER A 154 -28.54 9.19 -13.93
CA SER A 154 -29.54 9.68 -12.98
C SER A 154 -30.35 10.87 -13.48
N ASP A 155 -29.82 11.63 -14.44
CA ASP A 155 -30.47 12.83 -14.96
C ASP A 155 -31.45 12.44 -16.09
N SER A 156 -32.66 13.02 -16.10
CA SER A 156 -33.75 12.71 -17.04
C SER A 156 -33.46 12.96 -18.54
N GLY A 157 -32.30 13.53 -18.83
CA GLY A 157 -31.76 13.70 -20.19
C GLY A 157 -30.73 12.63 -20.58
N HIS A 158 -30.01 12.07 -19.61
CA HIS A 158 -28.90 11.13 -19.82
C HIS A 158 -29.33 9.67 -19.61
N ASP A 159 -30.36 9.42 -18.82
CA ASP A 159 -30.97 8.09 -18.57
C ASP A 159 -31.44 7.38 -19.85
N LYS A 160 -31.71 8.13 -20.92
CA LYS A 160 -32.15 7.62 -22.24
C LYS A 160 -31.04 7.05 -23.10
N PHE A 161 -29.76 7.24 -22.76
CA PHE A 161 -28.68 6.68 -23.57
C PHE A 161 -28.64 5.15 -23.48
N PRO A 162 -28.30 4.43 -24.57
CA PRO A 162 -28.20 2.97 -24.53
C PRO A 162 -27.23 2.46 -23.47
N PHE A 163 -26.12 3.17 -23.20
CA PHE A 163 -25.20 2.79 -22.11
C PHE A 163 -25.83 2.84 -20.70
N CYS A 164 -26.99 3.50 -20.53
CA CYS A 164 -27.77 3.50 -19.29
C CYS A 164 -28.84 2.40 -19.23
N ASN A 165 -29.09 1.68 -20.34
CA ASN A 165 -30.06 0.59 -20.36
C ASN A 165 -29.46 -0.71 -19.80
N VAL A 166 -29.85 -1.05 -18.57
CA VAL A 166 -29.40 -2.26 -17.84
C VAL A 166 -29.84 -3.58 -18.49
N SER A 167 -30.77 -3.56 -19.45
CA SER A 167 -31.17 -4.77 -20.19
C SER A 167 -30.17 -5.17 -21.27
N LEU A 168 -29.22 -4.29 -21.63
CA LEU A 168 -28.16 -4.57 -22.59
C LEU A 168 -26.96 -5.21 -21.90
N SER A 169 -26.16 -5.97 -22.64
CA SER A 169 -24.92 -6.51 -22.11
C SER A 169 -23.93 -5.39 -21.77
N THR A 170 -23.04 -5.62 -20.81
CA THR A 170 -21.96 -4.68 -20.48
C THR A 170 -21.14 -4.31 -21.71
N SER A 171 -20.90 -5.26 -22.62
CA SER A 171 -20.15 -4.98 -23.86
C SER A 171 -20.90 -3.99 -24.76
N GLU A 172 -22.20 -4.15 -24.97
CA GLU A 172 -23.00 -3.21 -25.79
C GLU A 172 -23.03 -1.81 -25.16
N ARG A 173 -23.17 -1.73 -23.83
CA ARG A 173 -23.17 -0.46 -23.09
C ARG A 173 -21.81 0.25 -23.17
N VAL A 174 -20.71 -0.50 -23.06
CA VAL A 174 -19.34 0.03 -23.21
C VAL A 174 -19.12 0.55 -24.63
N GLU A 175 -19.50 -0.19 -25.67
CA GLU A 175 -19.34 0.28 -27.06
C GLU A 175 -20.15 1.54 -27.34
N ASP A 176 -21.39 1.62 -26.86
CA ASP A 176 -22.21 2.82 -27.04
C ASP A 176 -21.56 4.04 -26.39
N LEU A 177 -21.14 3.95 -25.12
CA LEU A 177 -20.44 5.04 -24.43
C LEU A 177 -19.13 5.41 -25.15
N LEU A 178 -18.32 4.42 -25.51
CA LEU A 178 -17.03 4.61 -26.18
C LEU A 178 -17.16 5.32 -27.53
N SER A 179 -18.23 5.04 -28.29
CA SER A 179 -18.50 5.65 -29.59
C SER A 179 -18.87 7.14 -29.50
N ARG A 180 -19.34 7.59 -28.33
CA ARG A 180 -19.82 8.95 -28.08
C ARG A 180 -18.74 9.88 -27.53
N LEU A 181 -17.71 9.32 -26.89
CA LEU A 181 -16.67 10.12 -26.23
C LEU A 181 -15.74 10.81 -27.24
N PRO A 182 -15.48 12.12 -27.10
CA PRO A 182 -14.46 12.80 -27.89
C PRO A 182 -13.05 12.36 -27.48
N LEU A 183 -12.09 12.46 -28.41
CA LEU A 183 -10.74 11.92 -28.25
C LEU A 183 -9.99 12.48 -27.03
N ASP A 184 -10.14 13.77 -26.73
CA ASP A 184 -9.50 14.42 -25.59
C ASP A 184 -10.02 13.91 -24.25
N GLU A 185 -11.33 13.65 -24.14
CA GLU A 185 -11.92 13.00 -22.97
C GLU A 185 -11.43 11.55 -22.84
N LYS A 186 -11.37 10.79 -23.96
CA LYS A 186 -10.84 9.41 -23.94
C LYS A 186 -9.44 9.36 -23.34
N VAL A 187 -8.57 10.26 -23.79
CA VAL A 187 -7.18 10.34 -23.30
C VAL A 187 -7.13 10.79 -21.83
N THR A 188 -8.02 11.68 -21.40
CA THR A 188 -8.11 12.10 -19.99
C THR A 188 -8.53 10.95 -19.09
N LEU A 189 -9.50 10.14 -19.50
CA LEU A 189 -9.98 8.96 -18.77
C LEU A 189 -8.93 7.84 -18.62
N LEU A 190 -7.93 7.81 -19.51
CA LEU A 190 -6.78 6.90 -19.45
C LEU A 190 -5.60 7.47 -18.66
N THR A 191 -5.75 8.63 -18.03
CA THR A 191 -4.70 9.26 -17.23
C THR A 191 -5.14 9.33 -15.77
N ALA A 192 -4.39 8.70 -14.86
CA ALA A 192 -4.72 8.70 -13.44
C ALA A 192 -4.71 10.14 -12.89
N ARG A 193 -5.63 10.44 -11.96
CA ARG A 193 -5.77 11.77 -11.31
C ARG A 193 -5.98 12.94 -12.27
N ALA A 194 -6.35 12.70 -13.52
CA ALA A 194 -6.52 13.73 -14.54
C ALA A 194 -7.98 14.12 -14.79
N SER A 195 -8.93 13.32 -14.30
CA SER A 195 -10.36 13.59 -14.42
C SER A 195 -10.69 14.88 -13.67
N PRO A 196 -11.34 15.87 -14.32
CA PRO A 196 -11.85 17.03 -13.61
C PRO A 196 -12.95 16.61 -12.62
N ARG A 197 -13.16 17.42 -11.59
CA ARG A 197 -14.30 17.26 -10.67
C ARG A 197 -15.62 17.51 -11.38
N GLY A 198 -16.66 16.80 -10.96
CA GLY A 198 -17.96 16.88 -11.59
C GLY A 198 -18.08 15.96 -12.81
N ASN A 199 -18.95 16.33 -13.75
CA ASN A 199 -19.13 15.56 -15.00
C ASN A 199 -18.09 15.99 -16.03
N MET A 200 -17.41 15.02 -16.64
CA MET A 200 -16.40 15.26 -17.68
C MET A 200 -17.00 15.67 -19.02
N SER A 201 -18.24 15.25 -19.29
CA SER A 201 -18.87 15.36 -20.60
C SER A 201 -20.32 15.83 -20.50
N THR A 202 -20.85 16.30 -21.63
CA THR A 202 -22.29 16.55 -21.79
C THR A 202 -23.13 15.27 -21.75
N LEU A 203 -22.51 14.10 -21.66
CA LEU A 203 -23.19 12.80 -21.51
C LEU A 203 -23.47 12.46 -20.03
N GLY A 204 -23.10 13.35 -19.10
CA GLY A 204 -23.28 13.12 -17.66
C GLY A 204 -22.35 12.03 -17.12
N LEU A 205 -21.13 11.90 -17.67
CA LEU A 205 -20.14 10.95 -17.19
C LEU A 205 -19.42 11.53 -15.94
N PRO A 206 -19.59 10.94 -14.74
CA PRO A 206 -18.96 11.44 -13.53
C PRO A 206 -17.44 11.28 -13.56
N GLU A 207 -16.79 12.11 -12.75
CA GLU A 207 -15.38 11.97 -12.43
C GLU A 207 -15.03 10.55 -11.98
N TYR A 208 -13.87 10.08 -12.40
CA TYR A 208 -13.29 8.84 -11.89
C TYR A 208 -11.77 9.00 -11.88
N ASN A 209 -11.18 8.97 -10.68
CA ASN A 209 -9.74 9.05 -10.52
C ASN A 209 -9.18 7.65 -10.22
N TRP A 210 -8.30 7.17 -11.09
CA TRP A 210 -7.51 5.97 -10.85
C TRP A 210 -6.47 6.22 -9.76
N GLY A 211 -6.18 5.20 -8.94
CA GLY A 211 -5.03 5.19 -8.03
C GLY A 211 -5.32 5.37 -6.55
N ALA A 212 -6.44 4.83 -6.05
CA ALA A 212 -6.54 4.58 -4.62
C ALA A 212 -5.46 3.55 -4.20
N ASN A 213 -4.91 3.69 -3.00
CA ASN A 213 -3.96 2.73 -2.44
C ASN A 213 -4.58 2.05 -1.22
N CYS A 214 -4.34 0.77 -1.04
CA CYS A 214 -5.07 -0.04 -0.05
C CYS A 214 -4.18 -1.08 0.65
N VAL A 215 -2.87 -0.82 0.78
CA VAL A 215 -1.86 -1.84 1.11
C VAL A 215 -2.22 -2.60 2.39
N HIS A 216 -2.64 -1.89 3.44
CA HIS A 216 -3.10 -2.45 4.72
C HIS A 216 -4.18 -1.57 5.37
N GLY A 217 -5.07 -1.02 4.53
CA GLY A 217 -6.07 -0.02 4.89
C GLY A 217 -6.25 0.99 3.77
N VAL A 218 -7.40 1.67 3.71
CA VAL A 218 -7.68 2.64 2.64
C VAL A 218 -6.83 3.90 2.84
N GLN A 219 -5.91 4.14 1.91
CA GLN A 219 -5.04 5.31 1.91
C GLN A 219 -5.83 6.56 1.45
N SER A 220 -6.46 7.24 2.40
CA SER A 220 -7.37 8.37 2.15
C SER A 220 -7.35 9.39 3.29
N THR A 221 -7.95 10.56 3.06
CA THR A 221 -8.38 11.46 4.15
C THR A 221 -9.53 10.81 4.93
N CYS A 222 -9.68 11.14 6.21
CA CYS A 222 -10.86 10.70 6.97
C CYS A 222 -12.14 11.29 6.35
N GLY A 223 -13.20 10.48 6.30
CA GLY A 223 -14.57 10.98 6.14
C GLY A 223 -15.15 11.35 7.50
N THR A 224 -16.37 10.91 7.77
CA THR A 224 -16.91 10.92 9.14
C THR A 224 -16.01 10.13 10.09
N ASN A 225 -15.45 9.02 9.62
CA ASN A 225 -14.46 8.22 10.34
C ASN A 225 -13.18 8.08 9.48
N CYS A 226 -12.04 7.90 10.15
CA CYS A 226 -10.79 7.49 9.50
C CYS A 226 -10.81 5.98 9.22
N ALA A 227 -10.26 5.54 8.09
CA ALA A 227 -10.22 4.13 7.69
C ALA A 227 -9.54 3.23 8.74
N THR A 228 -9.92 1.96 8.78
CA THR A 228 -9.21 0.95 9.59
C THR A 228 -7.80 0.75 9.04
N SER A 229 -6.80 0.79 9.92
CA SER A 229 -5.41 0.43 9.60
C SER A 229 -5.06 -0.93 10.21
N PHE A 230 -4.56 -1.82 9.36
CA PHE A 230 -4.15 -3.18 9.66
C PHE A 230 -2.63 -3.27 9.82
N PRO A 231 -2.07 -4.40 10.32
CA PRO A 231 -0.62 -4.61 10.29
C PRO A 231 -0.09 -4.71 8.84
N ASN A 232 1.21 -4.45 8.66
CA ASN A 232 1.84 -4.45 7.33
C ASN A 232 1.76 -5.84 6.65
N PRO A 233 1.84 -5.92 5.31
CA PRO A 233 1.77 -7.20 4.60
C PRO A 233 2.77 -8.27 5.08
N VAL A 234 3.99 -7.90 5.48
CA VAL A 234 4.95 -8.88 6.04
C VAL A 234 4.44 -9.51 7.35
N ASN A 235 3.77 -8.73 8.20
CA ASN A 235 3.09 -9.25 9.39
C ASN A 235 1.95 -10.21 9.00
N LEU A 236 1.16 -9.88 7.99
CA LEU A 236 0.08 -10.76 7.51
C LEU A 236 0.63 -12.07 6.94
N GLY A 237 1.77 -12.03 6.26
CA GLY A 237 2.51 -13.22 5.84
C GLY A 237 2.95 -14.09 7.00
N ALA A 238 3.37 -13.48 8.11
CA ALA A 238 3.77 -14.19 9.33
C ALA A 238 2.62 -14.97 10.01
N ILE A 239 1.36 -14.69 9.66
CA ILE A 239 0.19 -15.40 10.20
C ILE A 239 0.01 -16.78 9.53
N PHE A 240 0.41 -16.90 8.24
CA PHE A 240 0.17 -18.09 7.41
C PHE A 240 -1.29 -18.54 7.38
N ASP A 241 -2.19 -17.59 7.13
CA ASP A 241 -3.62 -17.85 6.98
C ASP A 241 -4.22 -16.95 5.87
N PRO A 242 -4.50 -17.49 4.67
CA PRO A 242 -5.11 -16.70 3.62
C PRO A 242 -6.53 -16.23 3.97
N GLN A 243 -7.24 -16.89 4.89
CA GLN A 243 -8.58 -16.45 5.28
C GLN A 243 -8.55 -15.07 5.94
N VAL A 244 -7.56 -14.80 6.79
CA VAL A 244 -7.48 -13.48 7.45
C VAL A 244 -7.18 -12.35 6.47
N VAL A 245 -6.45 -12.65 5.38
CA VAL A 245 -6.18 -11.70 4.30
C VAL A 245 -7.45 -11.39 3.51
N PHE A 246 -8.26 -12.42 3.24
CA PHE A 246 -9.59 -12.24 2.64
C PHE A 246 -10.49 -11.37 3.54
N ASP A 247 -10.56 -11.67 4.84
CA ASP A 247 -11.41 -10.94 5.79
C ASP A 247 -10.99 -9.47 5.91
N MET A 248 -9.68 -9.20 5.96
CA MET A 248 -9.14 -7.85 5.92
C MET A 248 -9.51 -7.12 4.63
N ALA A 249 -9.28 -7.76 3.47
CA ALA A 249 -9.55 -7.15 2.17
C ALA A 249 -11.05 -6.85 1.97
N GLN A 250 -11.94 -7.65 2.57
CA GLN A 250 -13.38 -7.37 2.63
C GLN A 250 -13.70 -6.08 3.38
N VAL A 251 -13.08 -5.88 4.56
CA VAL A 251 -13.22 -4.61 5.29
C VAL A 251 -12.72 -3.46 4.42
N VAL A 252 -11.52 -3.59 3.85
CA VAL A 252 -10.90 -2.53 3.04
C VAL A 252 -11.78 -2.14 1.84
N GLY A 253 -12.34 -3.12 1.10
CA GLY A 253 -13.21 -2.84 -0.04
C GLY A 253 -14.53 -2.20 0.35
N TRP A 254 -15.10 -2.59 1.49
CA TRP A 254 -16.34 -2.01 2.01
C TRP A 254 -16.11 -0.57 2.53
N GLU A 255 -15.04 -0.33 3.27
CA GLU A 255 -14.66 1.01 3.72
C GLU A 255 -14.30 1.93 2.55
N LEU A 256 -13.66 1.40 1.51
CA LEU A 256 -13.37 2.15 0.29
C LEU A 256 -14.65 2.67 -0.36
N ARG A 257 -15.72 1.86 -0.42
CA ARG A 257 -17.03 2.30 -0.93
C ARG A 257 -17.63 3.41 -0.08
N ALA A 258 -17.60 3.28 1.25
CA ALA A 258 -18.11 4.31 2.16
C ALA A 258 -17.35 5.64 1.99
N LEU A 259 -16.02 5.59 2.03
CA LEU A 259 -15.16 6.77 1.91
C LEU A 259 -15.29 7.41 0.52
N TRP A 260 -15.40 6.59 -0.52
CA TRP A 260 -15.72 7.05 -1.86
C TRP A 260 -17.04 7.82 -1.87
N LEU A 261 -18.11 7.26 -1.27
CA LEU A 261 -19.44 7.88 -1.16
C LEU A 261 -19.46 9.18 -0.32
N GLU A 262 -18.55 9.32 0.62
CA GLU A 262 -18.36 10.54 1.41
C GLU A 262 -17.54 11.64 0.69
N GLY A 263 -16.98 11.34 -0.48
CA GLY A 263 -16.12 12.29 -1.18
C GLY A 263 -14.71 12.40 -0.59
N ALA A 264 -14.25 11.37 0.13
CA ALA A 264 -12.89 11.33 0.67
C ALA A 264 -11.83 11.44 -0.44
N ARG A 265 -10.65 11.95 -0.09
CA ARG A 265 -9.58 12.26 -1.05
C ARG A 265 -8.37 11.39 -0.81
N GLU A 266 -7.47 11.33 -1.79
CA GLU A 266 -6.16 10.72 -1.61
C GLU A 266 -5.28 11.59 -0.70
N ASN A 267 -4.94 11.07 0.49
CA ASN A 267 -3.91 11.49 1.46
C ASN A 267 -3.79 12.94 1.94
N TYR A 268 -4.38 13.93 1.30
CA TYR A 268 -4.26 15.32 1.72
C TYR A 268 -5.43 16.14 1.19
N ALA A 269 -5.72 17.26 1.86
CA ALA A 269 -6.95 18.02 1.63
C ALA A 269 -7.13 18.48 0.18
N THR A 270 -6.06 18.69 -0.59
CA THR A 270 -6.13 19.12 -2.01
C THR A 270 -6.07 17.95 -3.00
N GLY A 271 -5.99 16.70 -2.55
CA GLY A 271 -5.92 15.52 -3.40
C GLY A 271 -7.17 15.29 -4.27
N PRO A 272 -7.07 14.43 -5.29
CA PRO A 272 -8.22 14.01 -6.07
C PRO A 272 -9.23 13.25 -5.20
N HIS A 273 -10.50 13.22 -5.64
CA HIS A 273 -11.51 12.31 -5.07
C HIS A 273 -11.01 10.87 -5.22
N LEU A 274 -11.21 10.06 -4.20
CA LEU A 274 -10.75 8.67 -4.15
C LEU A 274 -11.31 7.86 -5.33
N GLY A 275 -10.52 6.91 -5.84
CA GLY A 275 -10.97 5.93 -6.82
C GLY A 275 -11.65 4.72 -6.17
N LEU A 276 -12.09 3.75 -6.99
CA LEU A 276 -12.53 2.43 -6.53
C LEU A 276 -11.59 1.30 -6.99
N ASP A 277 -10.43 1.66 -7.54
CA ASP A 277 -9.31 0.77 -7.86
C ASP A 277 -8.18 0.91 -6.84
N CYS A 278 -7.93 -0.15 -6.09
CA CYS A 278 -6.82 -0.24 -5.17
C CYS A 278 -5.56 -0.69 -5.91
N TRP A 279 -4.51 0.15 -5.94
CA TRP A 279 -3.14 -0.20 -6.30
C TRP A 279 -2.48 -1.05 -5.20
N SER A 280 -3.10 -2.20 -4.93
CA SER A 280 -2.79 -3.17 -3.90
C SER A 280 -3.44 -4.51 -4.28
N PRO A 281 -2.86 -5.63 -3.84
CA PRO A 281 -1.68 -5.75 -2.96
C PRO A 281 -0.35 -5.67 -3.73
N ASN A 282 0.74 -5.42 -2.99
CA ASN A 282 2.09 -5.70 -3.46
C ASN A 282 2.39 -7.20 -3.21
N ILE A 283 2.60 -7.96 -4.28
CA ILE A 283 2.83 -9.42 -4.25
C ILE A 283 4.20 -9.80 -4.82
N ASN A 284 5.10 -8.82 -4.94
CA ASN A 284 6.49 -9.09 -5.26
C ASN A 284 7.15 -9.97 -4.17
N ILE A 285 8.16 -10.74 -4.57
CA ILE A 285 8.91 -11.60 -3.65
C ILE A 285 9.82 -10.75 -2.77
N ASN A 286 9.80 -11.00 -1.46
CA ASN A 286 10.77 -10.46 -0.50
C ASN A 286 12.15 -11.12 -0.73
N ARG A 287 12.82 -10.70 -1.80
CA ARG A 287 13.95 -11.40 -2.43
C ARG A 287 15.31 -11.08 -1.80
N ASP A 288 15.50 -9.81 -1.42
CA ASP A 288 16.74 -9.33 -0.83
C ASP A 288 16.40 -8.56 0.44
N PRO A 289 17.01 -8.89 1.59
CA PRO A 289 16.66 -8.25 2.86
C PRO A 289 16.91 -6.73 2.82
N ARG A 290 17.81 -6.23 1.98
CA ARG A 290 18.07 -4.78 1.86
C ARG A 290 16.94 -3.99 1.21
N TRP A 291 16.00 -4.62 0.51
CA TRP A 291 14.96 -3.91 -0.23
C TRP A 291 14.10 -3.03 0.68
N GLY A 292 14.05 -1.74 0.35
CA GLY A 292 13.39 -0.70 1.15
C GLY A 292 11.87 -0.82 1.23
N ARG A 293 11.26 -1.78 0.53
CA ARG A 293 9.80 -2.04 0.54
C ARG A 293 9.44 -3.43 1.04
N ASN A 294 10.36 -4.13 1.70
CA ASN A 294 10.11 -5.47 2.23
C ASN A 294 8.86 -5.57 3.13
N MET A 295 8.55 -4.50 3.88
CA MET A 295 7.32 -4.41 4.70
C MET A 295 6.02 -4.58 3.91
N GLU A 296 6.02 -4.21 2.62
CA GLU A 296 4.83 -4.22 1.76
C GLU A 296 4.53 -5.58 1.16
N THR A 297 5.38 -6.59 1.37
CA THR A 297 5.25 -7.91 0.76
C THR A 297 5.09 -9.01 1.81
N PRO A 298 4.30 -10.05 1.54
CA PRO A 298 3.97 -11.02 2.58
C PRO A 298 5.10 -12.02 2.85
N SER A 299 5.91 -12.42 1.86
CA SER A 299 6.90 -13.48 2.07
C SER A 299 8.00 -13.52 0.99
N GLU A 300 9.07 -14.27 1.29
CA GLU A 300 10.06 -14.71 0.29
C GLU A 300 9.59 -15.95 -0.50
N ASP A 301 8.47 -16.56 -0.11
CA ASP A 301 7.96 -17.80 -0.69
C ASP A 301 6.89 -17.58 -1.79
N PRO A 302 7.06 -18.18 -2.99
CA PRO A 302 6.09 -18.02 -4.07
C PRO A 302 4.68 -18.56 -3.76
N LEU A 303 4.53 -19.64 -2.99
CA LEU A 303 3.21 -20.18 -2.63
C LEU A 303 2.50 -19.25 -1.65
N VAL A 304 3.19 -18.75 -0.62
CA VAL A 304 2.63 -17.80 0.35
C VAL A 304 2.18 -16.52 -0.35
N ASN A 305 3.02 -15.95 -1.23
CA ASN A 305 2.64 -14.78 -2.02
C ASN A 305 1.45 -15.06 -2.95
N SER A 306 1.38 -16.26 -3.55
CA SER A 306 0.25 -16.67 -4.39
C SER A 306 -1.05 -16.76 -3.60
N ARG A 307 -1.04 -17.39 -2.42
CA ARG A 307 -2.21 -17.50 -1.55
C ARG A 307 -2.65 -16.15 -1.00
N TYR A 308 -1.71 -15.27 -0.66
CA TYR A 308 -1.99 -13.89 -0.27
C TYR A 308 -2.65 -13.11 -1.39
N GLY A 309 -2.08 -13.12 -2.60
CA GLY A 309 -2.61 -12.40 -3.77
C GLY A 309 -4.01 -12.87 -4.16
N VAL A 310 -4.25 -14.19 -4.15
CA VAL A 310 -5.57 -14.79 -4.40
C VAL A 310 -6.58 -14.37 -3.33
N ALA A 311 -6.23 -14.49 -2.05
CA ALA A 311 -7.12 -14.14 -0.95
C ALA A 311 -7.49 -12.66 -0.92
N TYR A 312 -6.49 -11.77 -1.07
CA TYR A 312 -6.71 -10.33 -1.12
C TYR A 312 -7.56 -9.95 -2.34
N THR A 313 -7.27 -10.51 -3.51
CA THR A 313 -8.06 -10.27 -4.73
C THR A 313 -9.52 -10.63 -4.53
N LYS A 314 -9.80 -11.83 -4.01
CA LYS A 314 -11.17 -12.27 -3.75
C LYS A 314 -11.84 -11.40 -2.69
N GLY A 315 -11.17 -11.15 -1.58
CA GLY A 315 -11.74 -10.36 -0.49
C GLY A 315 -12.04 -8.91 -0.88
N LEU A 316 -11.21 -8.30 -1.73
CA LEU A 316 -11.44 -6.92 -2.18
C LEU A 316 -12.55 -6.84 -3.24
N GLN A 317 -12.56 -7.78 -4.19
CA GLN A 317 -13.45 -7.72 -5.36
C GLN A 317 -14.83 -8.33 -5.11
N GLU A 318 -14.92 -9.42 -4.36
CA GLU A 318 -16.17 -10.14 -4.10
C GLU A 318 -16.92 -9.44 -2.95
N GLY A 319 -18.10 -8.87 -3.21
CA GLY A 319 -18.92 -8.28 -2.17
C GLY A 319 -20.29 -8.95 -2.01
N LYS A 320 -21.21 -8.24 -1.34
CA LYS A 320 -22.56 -8.72 -1.00
C LYS A 320 -23.41 -9.10 -2.22
N ASP A 321 -23.23 -8.38 -3.34
CA ASP A 321 -23.90 -8.68 -4.61
C ASP A 321 -22.84 -9.06 -5.66
N LYS A 322 -22.95 -10.28 -6.18
CA LYS A 322 -22.02 -10.85 -7.15
C LYS A 322 -22.16 -10.29 -8.57
N ARG A 323 -23.21 -9.52 -8.85
CA ARG A 323 -23.37 -8.81 -10.12
C ARG A 323 -22.32 -7.72 -10.30
N PHE A 324 -21.82 -7.17 -9.19
CA PHE A 324 -20.88 -6.05 -9.21
C PHE A 324 -19.61 -6.37 -8.41
N LEU A 325 -18.52 -5.72 -8.81
CA LEU A 325 -17.30 -5.65 -8.03
C LEU A 325 -17.50 -4.75 -6.82
N GLN A 326 -17.07 -5.18 -5.65
CA GLN A 326 -17.00 -4.33 -4.47
C GLN A 326 -15.93 -3.24 -4.66
N ALA A 327 -14.73 -3.61 -5.09
CA ALA A 327 -13.68 -2.71 -5.54
C ALA A 327 -12.79 -3.43 -6.55
N VAL A 328 -11.94 -2.71 -7.27
CA VAL A 328 -11.00 -3.29 -8.24
C VAL A 328 -9.66 -3.53 -7.58
N VAL A 329 -9.16 -4.77 -7.61
CA VAL A 329 -7.77 -5.08 -7.21
C VAL A 329 -6.82 -4.64 -8.30
N THR A 330 -5.63 -4.18 -7.93
CA THR A 330 -4.54 -3.93 -8.88
C THR A 330 -3.23 -4.47 -8.31
N LEU A 331 -2.88 -5.67 -8.78
CA LEU A 331 -1.69 -6.40 -8.35
C LEU A 331 -0.44 -5.63 -8.74
N LYS A 332 0.53 -5.48 -7.82
CA LYS A 332 1.77 -4.77 -8.13
C LYS A 332 3.02 -5.44 -7.55
N HIS A 333 4.19 -5.21 -8.13
CA HIS A 333 4.49 -4.48 -9.37
C HIS A 333 4.97 -5.48 -10.42
N TYR A 334 4.25 -5.59 -11.53
CA TYR A 334 4.49 -6.56 -12.58
C TYR A 334 5.61 -6.06 -13.52
N ALA A 335 6.79 -6.66 -13.53
CA ALA A 335 7.22 -7.84 -12.78
C ALA A 335 8.72 -7.76 -12.43
N ALA A 336 9.16 -8.71 -11.60
CA ALA A 336 10.54 -8.83 -11.14
C ALA A 336 11.09 -7.53 -10.51
N TYR A 337 10.22 -6.87 -9.75
CA TYR A 337 10.53 -5.65 -9.00
C TYR A 337 10.69 -5.97 -7.52
N SER A 338 11.89 -5.77 -6.99
CA SER A 338 12.22 -5.94 -5.58
C SER A 338 13.50 -5.14 -5.25
N TYR A 339 13.51 -3.89 -5.72
CA TYR A 339 14.68 -3.02 -5.79
C TYR A 339 14.23 -1.54 -5.88
N GLU A 340 14.79 -0.66 -5.05
CA GLU A 340 14.53 0.78 -5.09
C GLU A 340 15.72 1.58 -5.63
N HIS A 341 16.85 1.53 -4.92
CA HIS A 341 18.05 2.28 -5.23
C HIS A 341 19.23 1.68 -4.46
N TYR A 342 20.18 1.12 -5.19
CA TYR A 342 21.40 0.55 -4.65
C TYR A 342 22.57 0.82 -5.62
N ASP A 343 23.77 1.07 -5.09
CA ASP A 343 25.00 1.22 -5.90
C ASP A 343 24.86 2.22 -7.08
N GLY A 344 24.21 3.36 -6.81
CA GLY A 344 24.00 4.45 -7.78
C GLY A 344 22.98 4.16 -8.89
N VAL A 345 22.27 3.03 -8.85
CA VAL A 345 21.25 2.67 -9.83
C VAL A 345 19.87 2.79 -9.20
N ASP A 346 19.05 3.69 -9.73
CA ASP A 346 17.64 3.89 -9.37
C ASP A 346 16.72 2.84 -10.03
N ARG A 347 15.59 2.52 -9.40
CA ARG A 347 14.56 1.58 -9.86
C ARG A 347 14.04 1.82 -11.28
N MET A 348 13.93 3.08 -11.71
CA MET A 348 13.50 3.40 -13.08
C MET A 348 14.61 3.14 -14.10
N ALA A 349 15.88 3.20 -13.68
CA ALA A 349 17.03 2.87 -14.51
C ALA A 349 17.38 1.37 -14.48
N PHE A 350 16.94 0.64 -13.45
CA PHE A 350 17.28 -0.76 -13.22
C PHE A 350 16.79 -1.68 -14.35
N ASN A 351 17.66 -2.60 -14.76
CA ASN A 351 17.34 -3.65 -15.72
C ASN A 351 17.53 -5.02 -15.05
N ALA A 352 16.41 -5.61 -14.63
CA ALA A 352 16.37 -6.92 -14.03
C ALA A 352 16.67 -7.99 -15.10
N ILE A 353 17.83 -8.64 -14.98
CA ILE A 353 18.18 -9.79 -15.83
C ILE A 353 17.69 -11.06 -15.13
N VAL A 354 16.64 -11.67 -15.68
CA VAL A 354 15.92 -12.79 -15.06
C VAL A 354 15.92 -13.97 -16.02
N SER A 355 16.37 -15.13 -15.55
CA SER A 355 16.31 -16.38 -16.32
C SER A 355 14.87 -16.88 -16.47
N PRO A 356 14.55 -17.69 -17.49
CA PRO A 356 13.24 -18.34 -17.58
C PRO A 356 12.90 -19.16 -16.33
N TYR A 357 13.90 -19.86 -15.77
CA TYR A 357 13.78 -20.57 -14.50
C TYR A 357 13.32 -19.64 -13.38
N ASP A 358 14.09 -18.59 -13.05
CA ASP A 358 13.78 -17.72 -11.91
C ASP A 358 12.42 -16.99 -12.12
N PHE A 359 12.12 -16.60 -13.37
CA PHE A 359 10.86 -15.94 -13.69
C PHE A 359 9.67 -16.86 -13.44
N ALA A 360 9.71 -18.10 -13.92
CA ALA A 360 8.66 -19.09 -13.75
C ALA A 360 8.51 -19.58 -12.30
N ASP A 361 9.64 -19.81 -11.64
CA ASP A 361 9.74 -20.44 -10.33
C ASP A 361 9.44 -19.47 -9.18
N THR A 362 9.83 -18.20 -9.34
CA THR A 362 9.83 -17.23 -8.23
C THR A 362 9.03 -15.95 -8.52
N TYR A 363 9.23 -15.30 -9.67
CA TYR A 363 8.69 -13.94 -9.88
C TYR A 363 7.26 -13.89 -10.46
N LEU A 364 6.85 -14.91 -11.22
CA LEU A 364 5.52 -15.00 -11.85
C LEU A 364 4.43 -15.66 -11.00
N PRO A 365 4.68 -16.68 -10.14
CA PRO A 365 3.62 -17.50 -9.53
C PRO A 365 2.48 -16.72 -8.90
N ALA A 366 2.77 -15.68 -8.12
CA ALA A 366 1.75 -14.92 -7.42
C ALA A 366 0.84 -14.12 -8.37
N PHE A 367 1.39 -13.55 -9.45
CA PHE A 367 0.61 -12.89 -10.49
C PHE A 367 -0.25 -13.90 -11.26
N ARG A 368 0.34 -15.02 -11.66
CA ARG A 368 -0.39 -16.11 -12.35
C ARG A 368 -1.56 -16.60 -11.51
N ALA A 369 -1.34 -16.94 -10.24
CA ALA A 369 -2.38 -17.45 -9.35
C ALA A 369 -3.50 -16.41 -9.15
N SER A 370 -3.15 -15.14 -8.93
CA SER A 370 -4.14 -14.07 -8.72
C SER A 370 -4.98 -13.79 -9.97
N VAL A 371 -4.40 -13.89 -11.17
CA VAL A 371 -5.15 -13.77 -12.43
C VAL A 371 -6.03 -15.00 -12.65
N VAL A 372 -5.46 -16.20 -12.60
CA VAL A 372 -6.14 -17.43 -13.01
C VAL A 372 -7.12 -17.96 -11.96
N GLU A 373 -6.77 -17.91 -10.68
CA GLU A 373 -7.60 -18.48 -9.59
C GLU A 373 -8.55 -17.47 -8.95
N ALA A 374 -8.25 -16.16 -9.07
CA ALA A 374 -9.01 -15.09 -8.42
C ALA A 374 -9.59 -14.04 -9.37
N ASN A 375 -9.32 -14.14 -10.68
CA ASN A 375 -9.83 -13.21 -11.69
C ASN A 375 -9.52 -11.74 -11.33
N ALA A 376 -8.26 -11.47 -10.98
CA ALA A 376 -7.80 -10.12 -10.70
C ALA A 376 -8.12 -9.17 -11.86
N LYS A 377 -8.64 -7.98 -11.56
CA LYS A 377 -9.10 -7.01 -12.57
C LYS A 377 -8.09 -5.94 -12.92
N GLY A 378 -6.99 -5.82 -12.18
CA GLY A 378 -5.94 -4.83 -12.40
C GLY A 378 -4.54 -5.38 -12.19
N ILE A 379 -3.60 -4.90 -13.00
CA ILE A 379 -2.17 -5.12 -12.84
C ILE A 379 -1.44 -3.78 -13.01
N MET A 380 -0.44 -3.51 -12.16
CA MET A 380 0.45 -2.37 -12.31
C MET A 380 1.78 -2.82 -12.90
N CYS A 381 2.16 -2.30 -14.07
CA CYS A 381 3.49 -2.53 -14.63
C CYS A 381 4.56 -1.73 -13.85
N SER A 382 5.69 -2.36 -13.55
CA SER A 382 6.75 -1.78 -12.72
C SER A 382 7.62 -0.75 -13.45
N TYR A 383 8.46 -0.05 -12.68
CA TYR A 383 9.44 0.92 -13.18
C TYR A 383 10.56 0.31 -14.03
N ASN A 384 11.08 -0.83 -13.60
CA ASN A 384 12.30 -1.41 -14.16
C ASN A 384 12.10 -1.97 -15.57
N SER A 385 13.21 -2.23 -16.24
CA SER A 385 13.23 -3.14 -17.38
C SER A 385 13.37 -4.58 -16.91
N VAL A 386 12.81 -5.52 -17.67
CA VAL A 386 13.10 -6.96 -17.54
C VAL A 386 13.73 -7.42 -18.83
N ASN A 387 14.93 -8.00 -18.74
CA ASN A 387 15.70 -8.50 -19.87
C ASN A 387 15.83 -7.47 -21.01
N GLY A 388 16.07 -6.21 -20.65
CA GLY A 388 16.32 -5.10 -21.58
C GLY A 388 15.08 -4.34 -22.05
N VAL A 389 13.87 -4.77 -21.70
CA VAL A 389 12.61 -4.12 -22.14
C VAL A 389 11.90 -3.47 -20.95
N PRO A 390 11.58 -2.16 -20.97
CA PRO A 390 10.82 -1.51 -19.91
C PRO A 390 9.46 -2.19 -19.67
N MET A 391 9.10 -2.48 -18.43
CA MET A 391 7.93 -3.31 -18.13
C MET A 391 6.61 -2.71 -18.64
N CYS A 392 6.41 -1.41 -18.54
CA CYS A 392 5.23 -0.75 -19.09
C CYS A 392 5.19 -0.68 -20.63
N ALA A 393 6.26 -1.07 -21.33
CA ALA A 393 6.30 -1.22 -22.79
C ALA A 393 6.61 -2.66 -23.24
N ASN A 394 6.53 -3.64 -22.33
CA ASN A 394 6.92 -5.03 -22.61
C ASN A 394 5.74 -5.84 -23.18
N ASN A 395 5.57 -5.84 -24.51
CA ASN A 395 4.48 -6.56 -25.18
C ASN A 395 4.49 -8.08 -24.94
N GLN A 396 5.67 -8.70 -24.78
CA GLN A 396 5.77 -10.12 -24.50
C GLN A 396 5.17 -10.46 -23.12
N LEU A 397 5.47 -9.66 -22.10
CA LEU A 397 4.97 -9.92 -20.76
C LEU A 397 3.54 -9.40 -20.53
N ASN A 398 3.17 -8.27 -21.13
CA ASN A 398 1.86 -7.64 -20.89
C ASN A 398 0.76 -8.17 -21.80
N THR A 399 1.06 -8.42 -23.07
CA THR A 399 0.06 -8.88 -24.05
C THR A 399 0.13 -10.39 -24.22
N LYS A 400 1.30 -10.94 -24.57
CA LYS A 400 1.43 -12.38 -24.85
C LYS A 400 1.24 -13.22 -23.59
N LEU A 401 2.00 -12.96 -22.55
CA LEU A 401 1.89 -13.73 -21.32
C LEU A 401 0.60 -13.41 -20.53
N LEU A 402 0.42 -12.16 -20.08
CA LEU A 402 -0.73 -11.84 -19.21
C LEU A 402 -2.07 -12.01 -19.91
N ARG A 403 -2.28 -11.37 -21.06
CA ARG A 403 -3.62 -11.35 -21.69
C ARG A 403 -3.91 -12.61 -22.49
N GLU A 404 -2.98 -13.06 -23.33
CA GLU A 404 -3.22 -14.21 -24.22
C GLU A 404 -3.03 -15.55 -23.47
N ASP A 405 -1.87 -15.79 -22.86
CA ASP A 405 -1.57 -17.10 -22.23
C ASP A 405 -2.27 -17.29 -20.87
N LEU A 406 -2.36 -16.24 -20.05
CA LEU A 406 -3.00 -16.31 -18.72
C LEU A 406 -4.46 -15.85 -18.70
N GLY A 407 -4.99 -15.33 -19.81
CA GLY A 407 -6.39 -14.92 -19.94
C GLY A 407 -6.76 -13.66 -19.15
N PHE A 408 -5.81 -12.77 -18.86
CA PHE A 408 -6.08 -11.52 -18.14
C PHE A 408 -6.99 -10.58 -18.95
N ASP A 409 -8.20 -10.36 -18.42
CA ASP A 409 -9.27 -9.54 -19.01
C ASP A 409 -9.50 -8.21 -18.25
N GLY A 410 -8.52 -7.81 -17.44
CA GLY A 410 -8.52 -6.57 -16.68
C GLY A 410 -7.77 -5.42 -17.36
N TYR A 411 -7.52 -4.35 -16.59
CA TYR A 411 -6.71 -3.20 -17.04
C TYR A 411 -5.25 -3.30 -16.55
N ILE A 412 -4.34 -2.69 -17.29
CA ILE A 412 -2.94 -2.49 -16.86
C ILE A 412 -2.72 -1.01 -16.62
N THR A 413 -2.24 -0.63 -15.44
CA THR A 413 -1.79 0.74 -15.15
C THR A 413 -0.28 0.82 -15.09
N SER A 414 0.30 1.96 -15.46
CA SER A 414 1.68 2.27 -15.14
C SER A 414 1.83 2.54 -13.65
N ASP A 415 2.97 2.15 -13.09
CA ASP A 415 3.45 2.79 -11.87
C ASP A 415 3.67 4.30 -12.12
N SER A 416 3.69 5.09 -11.05
CA SER A 416 3.68 6.55 -11.10
C SER A 416 4.99 7.08 -11.64
N GLY A 417 5.00 7.54 -12.90
CA GLY A 417 6.21 7.98 -13.60
C GLY A 417 6.92 6.90 -14.43
N ALA A 418 6.42 5.65 -14.46
CA ALA A 418 7.11 4.56 -15.16
C ALA A 418 7.17 4.78 -16.69
N ILE A 419 6.16 5.42 -17.29
CA ILE A 419 6.18 5.75 -18.73
C ILE A 419 7.18 6.87 -19.02
N GLU A 420 7.26 7.88 -18.15
CA GLU A 420 8.32 8.89 -18.18
C GLU A 420 9.71 8.24 -18.07
N GLY A 421 9.83 7.23 -17.19
CA GLY A 421 10.97 6.34 -16.97
C GLY A 421 11.61 5.77 -18.23
N ILE A 422 10.77 5.31 -19.15
CA ILE A 422 11.16 4.72 -20.45
C ILE A 422 12.05 5.68 -21.25
N PHE A 423 11.78 6.97 -21.19
CA PHE A 423 12.53 7.99 -21.94
C PHE A 423 13.64 8.62 -21.08
N ASN A 424 13.29 9.12 -19.90
CA ASN A 424 14.17 9.96 -19.09
C ASN A 424 15.32 9.16 -18.46
N GLN A 425 15.05 7.98 -17.91
CA GLN A 425 16.04 7.16 -17.19
C GLN A 425 16.58 6.00 -18.03
N ARG A 426 15.74 5.40 -18.88
CA ARG A 426 16.15 4.25 -19.72
C ARG A 426 16.65 4.63 -21.10
N HIS A 427 16.35 5.85 -21.57
CA HIS A 427 16.66 6.30 -22.94
C HIS A 427 16.22 5.30 -24.03
N TYR A 428 15.14 4.54 -23.76
CA TYR A 428 14.66 3.47 -24.63
C TYR A 428 13.95 4.01 -25.87
N THR A 429 13.40 5.22 -25.77
CA THR A 429 12.74 5.93 -26.87
C THR A 429 13.42 7.26 -27.16
N LYS A 430 13.13 7.84 -28.33
CA LYS A 430 13.64 9.15 -28.74
C LYS A 430 12.85 10.33 -28.17
N SER A 431 11.69 10.08 -27.55
CA SER A 431 10.85 11.13 -26.96
C SER A 431 9.84 10.56 -25.96
N LEU A 432 9.34 11.41 -25.06
CA LEU A 432 8.25 11.07 -24.14
C LEU A 432 6.99 10.57 -24.85
N CYS A 433 6.59 11.21 -25.96
CA CYS A 433 5.40 10.77 -26.69
C CYS A 433 5.60 9.40 -27.34
N GLU A 434 6.82 9.07 -27.77
CA GLU A 434 7.13 7.72 -28.25
C GLU A 434 7.07 6.69 -27.12
N ALA A 435 7.47 7.05 -25.89
CA ALA A 435 7.29 6.17 -24.72
C ALA A 435 5.80 5.91 -24.45
N GLY A 436 4.97 6.96 -24.47
CA GLY A 436 3.51 6.82 -24.34
C GLY A 436 2.90 5.94 -25.43
N ARG A 437 3.35 6.12 -26.68
CA ARG A 437 2.91 5.32 -27.84
C ARG A 437 3.25 3.83 -27.67
N LEU A 438 4.49 3.52 -27.28
CA LEU A 438 4.90 2.12 -27.05
C LEU A 438 4.16 1.51 -25.87
N ALA A 439 3.99 2.24 -24.78
CA ALA A 439 3.32 1.73 -23.59
C ALA A 439 1.88 1.28 -23.88
N ILE A 440 1.09 2.12 -24.58
CA ILE A 440 -0.30 1.77 -24.90
C ILE A 440 -0.41 0.63 -25.92
N LEU A 441 0.49 0.58 -26.91
CA LEU A 441 0.55 -0.51 -27.88
C LEU A 441 0.99 -1.85 -27.25
N SER A 442 1.77 -1.80 -26.17
CA SER A 442 2.18 -2.96 -25.38
C SER A 442 1.17 -3.32 -24.28
N GLY A 443 -0.02 -2.68 -24.25
CA GLY A 443 -1.14 -3.08 -23.39
C GLY A 443 -1.25 -2.36 -22.04
N THR A 444 -0.42 -1.33 -21.78
CA THR A 444 -0.60 -0.44 -20.62
C THR A 444 -1.77 0.50 -20.92
N ASP A 445 -2.88 0.33 -20.20
CA ASP A 445 -4.14 1.03 -20.47
C ASP A 445 -4.18 2.41 -19.79
N VAL A 446 -3.75 2.49 -18.52
CA VAL A 446 -3.79 3.71 -17.71
C VAL A 446 -2.37 4.22 -17.44
N ASN A 447 -2.15 5.52 -17.63
CA ASN A 447 -0.91 6.19 -17.25
C ASN A 447 -1.07 6.88 -15.88
N SER A 448 -0.36 6.40 -14.87
CA SER A 448 -0.07 7.18 -13.66
C SER A 448 1.05 8.17 -13.97
N GLY A 449 0.67 9.34 -14.48
CA GLY A 449 1.61 10.33 -14.99
C GLY A 449 0.88 11.33 -15.89
N SER A 450 1.61 11.97 -16.80
CA SER A 450 1.03 12.98 -17.70
C SER A 450 1.26 12.71 -19.18
N VAL A 451 1.99 11.66 -19.52
CA VAL A 451 2.39 11.36 -20.91
C VAL A 451 1.16 11.12 -21.77
N TYR A 452 0.17 10.37 -21.28
CA TYR A 452 -1.01 10.07 -22.09
C TYR A 452 -1.80 11.33 -22.44
N LYS A 453 -2.21 12.09 -21.43
CA LYS A 453 -2.84 13.42 -21.57
C LYS A 453 -2.10 14.37 -22.51
N LYS A 454 -0.77 14.39 -22.46
CA LYS A 454 0.05 15.30 -23.29
C LYS A 454 0.21 14.83 -24.74
N CYS A 455 0.22 13.52 -24.99
CA CYS A 455 0.73 12.96 -26.23
C CYS A 455 -0.31 12.22 -27.09
N LEU A 456 -1.21 11.42 -26.51
CA LEU A 456 -1.99 10.44 -27.31
C LEU A 456 -2.89 11.12 -28.35
N ALA A 457 -3.60 12.19 -27.99
CA ALA A 457 -4.47 12.89 -28.93
C ALA A 457 -3.69 13.39 -30.16
N LYS A 458 -2.49 13.96 -29.96
CA LYS A 458 -1.61 14.43 -31.04
C LYS A 458 -1.08 13.28 -31.89
N LEU A 459 -0.78 12.14 -31.27
CA LEU A 459 -0.30 10.95 -31.99
C LEU A 459 -1.40 10.34 -32.86
N VAL A 460 -2.64 10.33 -32.38
CA VAL A 460 -3.80 9.87 -33.17
C VAL A 460 -4.07 10.81 -34.34
N THR A 461 -4.15 12.12 -34.10
CA THR A 461 -4.44 13.10 -35.17
C THR A 461 -3.33 13.21 -36.22
N SER A 462 -2.10 12.85 -35.86
CA SER A 462 -0.97 12.76 -36.80
C SER A 462 -0.76 11.37 -37.42
N ASN A 463 -1.71 10.44 -37.25
CA ASN A 463 -1.66 9.05 -37.75
C ASN A 463 -0.42 8.24 -37.27
N LYS A 464 0.18 8.62 -36.14
CA LYS A 464 1.30 7.89 -35.52
C LYS A 464 0.83 6.84 -34.51
N LEU A 465 -0.41 6.95 -34.04
CA LEU A 465 -1.05 5.97 -33.17
C LEU A 465 -2.46 5.65 -33.72
N PRO A 466 -2.82 4.40 -33.97
CA PRO A 466 -4.19 4.07 -34.35
C PRO A 466 -5.16 4.37 -33.19
N ILE A 467 -6.28 5.03 -33.48
CA ILE A 467 -7.33 5.28 -32.47
C ILE A 467 -7.78 4.00 -31.76
N LYS A 468 -7.74 2.86 -32.47
CA LYS A 468 -8.06 1.54 -31.92
C LYS A 468 -7.26 1.23 -30.63
N ALA A 469 -6.00 1.64 -30.52
CA ALA A 469 -5.21 1.40 -29.31
C ALA A 469 -5.77 2.16 -28.09
N VAL A 470 -6.21 3.41 -28.30
CA VAL A 470 -6.89 4.23 -27.28
C VAL A 470 -8.25 3.63 -26.92
N ASP A 471 -9.02 3.22 -27.94
CA ASP A 471 -10.34 2.62 -27.76
C ASP A 471 -10.27 1.27 -27.04
N ASP A 472 -9.28 0.43 -27.35
CA ASP A 472 -9.07 -0.86 -26.67
C ASP A 472 -8.71 -0.67 -25.20
N ALA A 473 -7.83 0.28 -24.87
CA ALA A 473 -7.50 0.62 -23.50
C ALA A 473 -8.72 1.14 -22.73
N LEU A 474 -9.47 2.05 -23.35
CA LEU A 474 -10.64 2.66 -22.72
C LEU A 474 -11.80 1.68 -22.57
N ARG A 475 -11.98 0.76 -23.51
CA ARG A 475 -12.97 -0.32 -23.40
C ARG A 475 -12.76 -1.15 -22.14
N ARG A 476 -11.50 -1.51 -21.82
CA ARG A 476 -11.18 -2.28 -20.61
C ARG A 476 -11.47 -1.49 -19.35
N THR A 477 -11.06 -0.22 -19.29
CA THR A 477 -11.24 0.61 -18.10
C THR A 477 -12.70 1.02 -17.88
N LEU A 478 -13.46 1.31 -18.95
CA LEU A 478 -14.91 1.55 -18.87
C LEU A 478 -15.66 0.31 -18.43
N LYS A 479 -15.32 -0.88 -18.96
CA LYS A 479 -15.92 -2.15 -18.52
C LYS A 479 -15.83 -2.31 -17.00
N LEU A 480 -14.68 -2.00 -16.39
CA LEU A 480 -14.53 -2.07 -14.93
C LEU A 480 -15.47 -1.10 -14.20
N ARG A 481 -15.70 0.12 -14.74
CA ARG A 481 -16.66 1.07 -14.15
C ARG A 481 -18.10 0.57 -14.21
N PHE A 482 -18.47 -0.15 -15.27
CA PHE A 482 -19.76 -0.86 -15.33
C PHE A 482 -19.81 -2.04 -14.36
N GLU A 483 -18.75 -2.85 -14.28
CA GLU A 483 -18.66 -3.95 -13.31
C GLU A 483 -18.69 -3.43 -11.85
N LEU A 484 -18.25 -2.20 -11.58
CA LEU A 484 -18.39 -1.52 -10.28
C LEU A 484 -19.82 -1.00 -10.00
N GLY A 485 -20.76 -1.14 -10.93
CA GLY A 485 -22.14 -0.69 -10.78
C GLY A 485 -22.34 0.82 -10.95
N LEU A 486 -21.36 1.56 -11.48
CA LEU A 486 -21.39 3.03 -11.49
C LEU A 486 -22.40 3.64 -12.47
N PHE A 487 -22.97 2.82 -13.36
CA PHE A 487 -23.96 3.21 -14.36
C PHE A 487 -25.32 2.54 -14.13
N ASP A 488 -25.47 1.82 -13.02
CA ASP A 488 -26.67 1.03 -12.71
C ASP A 488 -27.55 1.74 -11.68
N PRO A 489 -28.87 1.46 -11.66
CA PRO A 489 -29.80 2.07 -10.72
C PRO A 489 -29.35 1.92 -9.26
N ILE A 490 -29.44 3.02 -8.52
CA ILE A 490 -28.99 3.12 -7.12
C ILE A 490 -29.74 2.13 -6.24
N ASP A 491 -31.05 2.04 -6.42
CA ASP A 491 -31.92 1.19 -5.59
C ASP A 491 -31.75 -0.31 -5.90
N ASP A 492 -31.03 -0.68 -6.96
CA ASP A 492 -30.80 -2.06 -7.39
C ASP A 492 -29.39 -2.59 -7.03
N GLN A 493 -28.68 -1.96 -6.09
CA GLN A 493 -27.41 -2.52 -5.61
C GLN A 493 -27.04 -2.01 -4.21
N PRO A 494 -26.32 -2.81 -3.40
CA PRO A 494 -25.98 -2.42 -2.03
C PRO A 494 -24.86 -1.37 -1.94
N TYR A 495 -23.99 -1.27 -2.96
CA TYR A 495 -22.75 -0.51 -2.86
C TYR A 495 -22.93 1.01 -2.95
N TRP A 496 -24.10 1.51 -3.37
CA TRP A 496 -24.45 2.93 -3.28
C TRP A 496 -24.98 3.35 -1.90
N HIS A 497 -25.26 2.39 -1.02
CA HIS A 497 -25.90 2.61 0.29
C HIS A 497 -24.98 2.30 1.46
N VAL A 498 -23.68 2.15 1.21
CA VAL A 498 -22.68 1.93 2.26
C VAL A 498 -22.63 3.16 3.15
N ALA A 499 -22.85 2.99 4.45
CA ALA A 499 -22.97 4.11 5.37
C ALA A 499 -21.59 4.54 5.92
N PRO A 500 -21.38 5.84 6.22
CA PRO A 500 -20.16 6.32 6.90
C PRO A 500 -19.85 5.60 8.22
N SER A 501 -20.88 5.11 8.92
CA SER A 501 -20.74 4.35 10.16
C SER A 501 -20.16 2.94 9.97
N GLU A 502 -20.07 2.46 8.72
CA GLU A 502 -19.43 1.18 8.38
C GLU A 502 -17.91 1.31 8.20
N VAL A 503 -17.36 2.53 8.30
CA VAL A 503 -15.91 2.77 8.37
C VAL A 503 -15.42 2.68 9.81
N ASN A 504 -14.38 1.89 10.05
CA ASN A 504 -13.68 1.79 11.33
C ASN A 504 -14.58 1.35 12.49
N THR A 505 -15.42 0.35 12.17
CA THR A 505 -16.32 -0.31 13.11
C THR A 505 -15.57 -0.97 14.26
N ALA A 506 -16.28 -1.29 15.35
CA ALA A 506 -15.70 -2.07 16.44
C ALA A 506 -15.18 -3.44 15.98
N ALA A 507 -15.86 -4.07 15.01
CA ALA A 507 -15.46 -5.36 14.46
C ALA A 507 -14.18 -5.26 13.62
N SER A 508 -14.03 -4.23 12.78
CA SER A 508 -12.81 -4.04 11.98
C SER A 508 -11.60 -3.69 12.87
N LYS A 509 -11.79 -2.89 13.92
CA LYS A 509 -10.77 -2.62 14.93
C LYS A 509 -10.33 -3.89 15.66
N GLN A 510 -11.29 -4.71 16.08
CA GLN A 510 -11.01 -5.98 16.75
C GLN A 510 -10.28 -6.94 15.82
N LEU A 511 -10.70 -7.04 14.56
CA LEU A 511 -9.99 -7.81 13.54
C LEU A 511 -8.54 -7.33 13.42
N SER A 512 -8.30 -6.02 13.23
CA SER A 512 -6.94 -5.45 13.14
C SER A 512 -6.07 -5.83 14.34
N LEU A 513 -6.57 -5.67 15.56
CA LEU A 513 -5.87 -6.07 16.78
C LEU A 513 -5.55 -7.59 16.81
N ASP A 514 -6.50 -8.44 16.44
CA ASP A 514 -6.31 -9.89 16.45
C ASP A 514 -5.32 -10.35 15.38
N LEU A 515 -5.32 -9.71 14.19
CA LEU A 515 -4.31 -9.97 13.17
C LEU A 515 -2.93 -9.53 13.63
N THR A 516 -2.82 -8.36 14.26
CA THR A 516 -1.54 -7.91 14.82
C THR A 516 -1.03 -8.90 15.87
N ARG A 517 -1.85 -9.34 16.83
CA ARG A 517 -1.46 -10.34 17.85
C ARG A 517 -0.97 -11.65 17.23
N LYS A 518 -1.68 -12.16 16.22
CA LYS A 518 -1.32 -13.40 15.51
C LYS A 518 -0.04 -13.28 14.67
N SER A 519 0.33 -12.06 14.26
CA SER A 519 1.50 -11.82 13.42
C SER A 519 2.83 -11.75 14.17
N LEU A 520 2.81 -11.50 15.48
CA LEU A 520 4.04 -11.34 16.26
C LEU A 520 4.78 -12.67 16.37
N VAL A 521 6.07 -12.66 16.06
CA VAL A 521 6.92 -13.86 16.05
C VAL A 521 7.83 -13.86 17.27
N LEU A 522 7.67 -14.85 18.15
CA LEU A 522 8.60 -15.08 19.24
C LEU A 522 9.81 -15.87 18.71
N LEU A 523 10.95 -15.22 18.54
CA LEU A 523 12.16 -15.82 17.97
C LEU A 523 12.95 -16.60 19.03
N GLN A 524 13.05 -16.07 20.24
CA GLN A 524 13.83 -16.64 21.34
C GLN A 524 13.12 -16.41 22.68
N ASN A 525 13.22 -17.38 23.61
CA ASN A 525 12.69 -17.25 24.98
C ASN A 525 13.46 -18.11 25.99
N HIS A 526 14.74 -17.82 26.19
CA HIS A 526 15.58 -18.53 27.15
C HIS A 526 15.08 -18.36 28.59
N GLY A 527 15.10 -19.46 29.35
CA GLY A 527 14.64 -19.47 30.75
C GLY A 527 13.14 -19.23 30.92
N ASN A 528 12.35 -19.22 29.83
CA ASN A 528 10.94 -18.85 29.83
C ASN A 528 10.70 -17.47 30.48
N VAL A 529 11.55 -16.49 30.14
CA VAL A 529 11.42 -15.11 30.65
C VAL A 529 10.07 -14.51 30.28
N LEU A 530 9.61 -14.76 29.06
CA LEU A 530 8.27 -14.40 28.62
C LEU A 530 7.27 -15.55 28.85
N PRO A 531 6.01 -15.25 29.23
CA PRO A 531 5.48 -13.92 29.50
C PRO A 531 5.95 -13.33 30.85
N LEU A 532 6.13 -12.01 30.89
CA LEU A 532 6.41 -11.27 32.11
C LEU A 532 5.19 -11.28 33.05
N ARG A 533 5.44 -11.30 34.36
CA ARG A 533 4.38 -11.09 35.35
C ARG A 533 4.01 -9.62 35.43
N LYS A 534 2.73 -9.30 35.41
CA LYS A 534 2.23 -7.94 35.67
C LYS A 534 2.57 -7.49 37.10
N GLY A 535 2.85 -6.20 37.27
CA GLY A 535 3.15 -5.57 38.55
C GLY A 535 4.60 -5.64 39.00
N ILE A 536 5.50 -6.27 38.23
CA ILE A 536 6.95 -6.23 38.49
C ILE A 536 7.55 -4.92 37.98
N LYS A 537 8.72 -4.53 38.49
CA LYS A 537 9.41 -3.34 37.98
C LYS A 537 9.98 -3.64 36.60
N VAL A 538 9.53 -2.92 35.58
CA VAL A 538 9.98 -3.05 34.19
C VAL A 538 10.65 -1.76 33.75
N ALA A 539 11.87 -1.88 33.21
CA ALA A 539 12.50 -0.80 32.46
C ALA A 539 12.14 -0.94 30.97
N VAL A 540 11.49 0.07 30.40
CA VAL A 540 11.13 0.16 28.98
C VAL A 540 12.08 1.11 28.29
N LEU A 541 12.92 0.59 27.40
CA LEU A 541 14.06 1.30 26.83
C LEU A 541 14.07 1.28 25.31
N GLY A 542 14.97 2.08 24.72
CA GLY A 542 15.28 2.05 23.30
C GLY A 542 14.54 3.12 22.50
N PRO A 543 15.01 3.39 21.26
CA PRO A 543 14.48 4.48 20.44
C PRO A 543 13.01 4.30 20.07
N HIS A 544 12.51 3.07 20.07
CA HIS A 544 11.12 2.77 19.70
C HIS A 544 10.14 2.70 20.87
N ALA A 545 10.60 2.84 22.12
CA ALA A 545 9.72 2.73 23.29
C ALA A 545 8.58 3.79 23.30
N LYS A 546 8.82 4.95 22.69
CA LYS A 546 7.80 6.01 22.48
C LYS A 546 7.40 6.19 21.01
N ALA A 547 7.72 5.23 20.14
CA ALA A 547 7.39 5.36 18.72
C ALA A 547 5.90 5.23 18.47
N LYS A 548 5.38 6.11 17.62
CA LYS A 548 4.04 5.99 17.02
C LYS A 548 4.17 5.65 15.54
N ARG A 549 4.88 6.50 14.79
CA ARG A 549 5.03 6.38 13.33
C ARG A 549 5.74 5.10 12.88
N ALA A 550 6.75 4.64 13.61
CA ALA A 550 7.50 3.43 13.28
C ALA A 550 6.63 2.17 13.34
N LEU A 551 5.62 2.11 14.22
CA LEU A 551 4.71 0.96 14.29
C LEU A 551 3.94 0.75 12.98
N LEU A 552 3.74 1.81 12.19
CA LEU A 552 2.77 1.86 11.12
C LEU A 552 3.35 1.47 9.75
N GLY A 553 4.66 1.58 9.54
CA GLY A 553 5.28 1.34 8.23
C GLY A 553 4.95 2.43 7.21
N ASN A 554 4.61 2.06 5.97
CA ASN A 554 4.35 3.01 4.88
C ASN A 554 2.95 2.84 4.26
N TYR A 555 2.66 3.57 3.17
CA TYR A 555 1.36 3.55 2.46
C TYR A 555 0.12 3.75 3.35
N LEU A 556 0.23 4.69 4.30
CA LEU A 556 -0.82 5.00 5.27
C LEU A 556 -1.81 6.02 4.69
N GLY A 557 -3.07 5.95 5.10
CA GLY A 557 -4.00 7.10 5.02
C GLY A 557 -3.97 7.93 6.30
N GLN A 558 -4.88 8.89 6.43
CA GLN A 558 -5.21 9.46 7.73
C GLN A 558 -5.83 8.39 8.61
N MET A 559 -5.22 8.15 9.77
CA MET A 559 -5.73 7.21 10.79
C MET A 559 -6.24 7.93 12.04
N CYS A 560 -5.78 9.16 12.25
CA CYS A 560 -6.28 10.08 13.24
C CYS A 560 -6.90 11.28 12.52
N HIS A 561 -7.96 11.86 13.07
CA HIS A 561 -8.47 13.14 12.57
C HIS A 561 -7.40 14.22 12.72
N GLY A 562 -7.20 15.02 11.68
CA GLY A 562 -6.16 16.04 11.62
C GLY A 562 -5.49 16.07 10.25
N ASP A 563 -4.21 16.42 10.22
CA ASP A 563 -3.37 16.31 9.03
C ASP A 563 -2.91 14.85 8.81
N TYR A 564 -2.48 14.52 7.59
CA TYR A 564 -1.97 13.22 7.19
C TYR A 564 -0.83 12.68 8.06
N LEU A 565 0.03 13.56 8.57
CA LEU A 565 1.13 13.17 9.44
C LEU A 565 0.68 12.93 10.89
N GLU A 566 -0.58 13.22 11.23
CA GLU A 566 -1.06 13.08 12.60
C GLU A 566 -1.25 11.63 13.00
N VAL A 567 -0.45 11.23 13.98
CA VAL A 567 -0.45 9.89 14.58
C VAL A 567 -0.73 9.96 16.08
N GLY A 568 -1.22 11.10 16.59
CA GLY A 568 -1.42 11.34 18.02
C GLY A 568 -2.32 10.31 18.71
N CYS A 569 -3.30 9.76 18.00
CA CYS A 569 -4.23 8.74 18.50
C CYS A 569 -3.63 7.31 18.55
N VAL A 570 -2.45 7.09 17.96
CA VAL A 570 -1.71 5.82 18.05
C VAL A 570 -1.05 5.73 19.43
N GLN A 571 -1.25 4.60 20.10
CA GLN A 571 -0.63 4.31 21.39
C GLN A 571 0.85 3.95 21.20
N THR A 572 1.73 4.45 22.06
CA THR A 572 3.14 4.05 22.12
C THR A 572 3.33 2.74 22.90
N PRO A 573 4.42 1.98 22.64
CA PRO A 573 4.71 0.79 23.43
C PRO A 573 4.85 1.07 24.93
N LEU A 574 5.46 2.20 25.30
CA LEU A 574 5.53 2.64 26.70
C LEU A 574 4.13 2.83 27.30
N GLU A 575 3.23 3.53 26.62
CA GLU A 575 1.86 3.75 27.11
C GLU A 575 1.10 2.43 27.28
N ALA A 576 1.24 1.49 26.35
CA ALA A 576 0.62 0.17 26.43
C ALA A 576 1.16 -0.63 27.63
N ILE A 577 2.48 -0.72 27.78
CA ILE A 577 3.12 -1.42 28.91
C ILE A 577 2.77 -0.75 30.24
N THR A 578 2.82 0.59 30.32
CA THR A 578 2.42 1.34 31.53
C THR A 578 0.98 1.06 31.91
N THR A 579 0.07 0.96 30.93
CA THR A 579 -1.34 0.64 31.18
C THR A 579 -1.50 -0.79 31.71
N ALA A 580 -0.78 -1.76 31.13
CA ALA A 580 -0.87 -3.17 31.52
C ALA A 580 -0.16 -3.50 32.85
N ASN A 581 0.96 -2.83 33.15
CA ASN A 581 1.86 -3.15 34.27
C ASN A 581 1.75 -2.18 35.47
N GLY A 582 1.17 -1.00 35.24
CA GLY A 582 1.03 0.08 36.22
C GLY A 582 2.18 1.08 36.21
N ALA A 583 1.86 2.38 36.26
CA ALA A 583 2.83 3.48 36.16
C ALA A 583 3.93 3.47 37.24
N SER A 584 3.62 3.05 38.47
CA SER A 584 4.63 2.95 39.53
C SER A 584 5.66 1.84 39.30
N ASN A 585 5.35 0.90 38.40
CA ASN A 585 6.18 -0.27 38.10
C ASN A 585 6.84 -0.18 36.72
N THR A 586 6.61 0.90 35.97
CA THR A 586 7.18 1.07 34.63
C THR A 586 8.07 2.29 34.60
N HIS A 587 9.36 2.07 34.35
CA HIS A 587 10.36 3.13 34.23
C HIS A 587 10.82 3.24 32.78
N TYR A 588 10.92 4.46 32.28
CA TYR A 588 11.35 4.73 30.90
C TYR A 588 12.70 5.43 30.88
N ALA A 589 13.54 5.05 29.94
CA ALA A 589 14.67 5.85 29.47
C ALA A 589 14.90 5.58 27.98
N GLN A 590 15.27 6.60 27.21
CA GLN A 590 15.41 6.45 25.76
C GLN A 590 16.62 5.57 25.38
N GLY A 591 17.74 5.72 26.07
CA GLY A 591 18.99 5.03 25.72
C GLY A 591 19.68 5.67 24.51
N SER A 592 19.26 5.31 23.30
CA SER A 592 19.86 5.74 22.03
C SER A 592 18.82 6.34 21.07
N GLY A 593 19.29 6.96 19.98
CA GLY A 593 18.49 7.18 18.79
C GLY A 593 18.43 5.94 17.89
N ILE A 594 17.86 6.11 16.68
CA ILE A 594 17.69 5.05 15.67
C ILE A 594 19.02 4.70 15.01
N ASN A 595 19.71 5.69 14.42
CA ASN A 595 21.00 5.51 13.74
C ASN A 595 22.05 6.57 14.12
N ASP A 596 21.83 7.32 15.21
CA ASP A 596 22.75 8.35 15.65
C ASP A 596 24.01 7.76 16.34
N THR A 597 24.90 8.63 16.80
CA THR A 597 26.17 8.26 17.44
C THR A 597 26.24 8.69 18.90
N ALA A 598 25.17 9.28 19.44
CA ALA A 598 25.16 9.86 20.77
C ALA A 598 24.90 8.81 21.84
N THR A 599 25.79 8.71 22.83
CA THR A 599 25.65 7.79 23.98
C THR A 599 25.09 8.48 25.23
N THR A 600 24.58 9.71 25.11
CA THR A 600 24.20 10.55 26.25
C THR A 600 23.08 9.94 27.10
N GLY A 601 22.18 9.15 26.50
CA GLY A 601 21.09 8.47 27.21
C GLY A 601 21.46 7.11 27.82
N PHE A 602 22.70 6.64 27.67
CA PHE A 602 23.09 5.29 28.10
C PHE A 602 23.07 5.13 29.63
N GLU A 603 23.59 6.12 30.36
CA GLU A 603 23.68 6.03 31.82
C GLU A 603 22.29 6.06 32.47
N ASP A 604 21.36 6.86 31.94
CA ASP A 604 19.96 6.86 32.38
C ASP A 604 19.28 5.51 32.12
N ALA A 605 19.56 4.90 30.97
CA ALA A 605 19.04 3.57 30.62
C ALA A 605 19.59 2.46 31.53
N VAL A 606 20.89 2.50 31.85
CA VAL A 606 21.52 1.58 32.81
C VAL A 606 20.95 1.78 34.21
N ALA A 607 20.77 3.02 34.66
CA ALA A 607 20.18 3.32 35.96
C ALA A 607 18.73 2.80 36.06
N ALA A 608 17.92 2.98 35.01
CA ALA A 608 16.57 2.42 34.94
C ALA A 608 16.60 0.89 35.01
N ALA A 609 17.49 0.24 34.27
CA ALA A 609 17.63 -1.22 34.26
C ALA A 609 18.08 -1.79 35.62
N GLN A 610 18.99 -1.12 36.34
CA GLN A 610 19.46 -1.56 37.66
C GLN A 610 18.33 -1.66 38.70
N HIS A 611 17.36 -0.76 38.62
CA HIS A 611 16.21 -0.69 39.54
C HIS A 611 15.03 -1.58 39.11
N ALA A 612 15.12 -2.22 37.94
CA ALA A 612 14.07 -3.07 37.40
C ALA A 612 14.27 -4.56 37.75
N ASP A 613 13.17 -5.31 37.68
CA ASP A 613 13.14 -6.77 37.76
C ASP A 613 13.35 -7.39 36.37
N ALA A 614 12.93 -6.69 35.31
CA ALA A 614 13.13 -7.07 33.90
C ALA A 614 13.30 -5.81 33.01
N VAL A 615 13.94 -5.98 31.86
CA VAL A 615 14.16 -4.92 30.87
C VAL A 615 13.51 -5.30 29.55
N VAL A 616 12.77 -4.37 28.94
CA VAL A 616 12.21 -4.49 27.59
C VAL A 616 12.81 -3.38 26.73
N LEU A 617 13.62 -3.75 25.73
CA LEU A 617 14.17 -2.79 24.76
C LEU A 617 13.40 -2.88 23.45
N PHE A 618 12.97 -1.72 22.94
CA PHE A 618 12.38 -1.56 21.62
C PHE A 618 13.46 -1.06 20.66
N LEU A 619 13.99 -1.96 19.84
CA LEU A 619 15.12 -1.75 18.92
C LEU A 619 14.68 -1.99 17.47
N GLY A 620 15.55 -1.71 16.50
CA GLY A 620 15.32 -2.00 15.09
C GLY A 620 15.49 -0.77 14.20
N LEU A 621 14.66 -0.67 13.17
CA LEU A 621 14.70 0.30 12.08
C LEU A 621 13.38 1.09 11.97
N ASP A 622 13.39 2.14 11.15
CA ASP A 622 12.18 2.83 10.72
C ASP A 622 12.29 3.25 9.25
N THR A 623 11.27 3.98 8.78
CA THR A 623 11.21 4.50 7.42
C THR A 623 12.26 5.58 7.11
N SER A 624 13.12 5.96 8.07
CA SER A 624 14.32 6.75 7.78
C SER A 624 15.44 5.91 7.15
N ILE A 625 15.44 4.59 7.37
CA ILE A 625 16.44 3.63 6.89
C ILE A 625 15.91 2.79 5.71
N GLU A 626 14.66 2.33 5.77
CA GLU A 626 14.06 1.49 4.73
C GLU A 626 12.72 2.06 4.26
N ARG A 627 12.65 2.50 3.00
CA ARG A 627 11.42 3.03 2.42
C ARG A 627 11.43 2.94 0.90
N GLU A 628 10.30 3.22 0.30
CA GLU A 628 10.22 3.44 -1.14
C GLU A 628 11.29 4.46 -1.62
N ALA A 629 11.89 4.19 -2.78
CA ALA A 629 13.03 4.89 -3.36
C ALA A 629 14.37 4.79 -2.59
N TRP A 630 14.43 4.05 -1.48
CA TRP A 630 15.64 3.90 -0.67
C TRP A 630 15.83 2.48 -0.13
N ASP A 631 16.76 1.73 -0.73
CA ASP A 631 17.22 0.46 -0.17
C ASP A 631 18.24 0.67 0.95
N ARG A 632 18.36 -0.33 1.82
CA ARG A 632 19.40 -0.36 2.83
C ARG A 632 20.75 -0.70 2.20
N GLU A 633 21.82 -0.09 2.69
CA GLU A 633 23.18 -0.42 2.27
C GLU A 633 23.70 -1.72 2.90
N ASN A 634 23.23 -2.01 4.12
CA ASN A 634 23.55 -3.22 4.87
C ASN A 634 22.30 -3.76 5.60
N ILE A 635 22.45 -4.90 6.26
CA ILE A 635 21.39 -5.50 7.09
C ILE A 635 21.76 -5.53 8.57
N ASP A 636 22.85 -4.88 8.97
CA ASP A 636 23.30 -4.86 10.36
C ASP A 636 22.25 -4.18 11.26
N MET A 637 22.21 -4.59 12.52
CA MET A 637 21.58 -3.76 13.54
C MET A 637 22.32 -2.41 13.67
N PRO A 638 21.62 -1.29 13.88
CA PRO A 638 22.28 -0.01 14.11
C PRO A 638 23.27 -0.09 15.29
N LYS A 639 24.53 0.29 15.03
CA LYS A 639 25.65 0.08 15.96
C LYS A 639 25.38 0.65 17.36
N ILE A 640 24.83 1.86 17.44
CA ILE A 640 24.52 2.51 18.71
C ILE A 640 23.51 1.72 19.56
N GLN A 641 22.54 1.05 18.91
CA GLN A 641 21.55 0.23 19.59
C GLN A 641 22.19 -1.07 20.13
N MET A 642 23.12 -1.67 19.38
CA MET A 642 23.89 -2.84 19.84
C MET A 642 24.82 -2.50 21.02
N GLU A 643 25.44 -1.31 21.02
CA GLU A 643 26.23 -0.83 22.15
C GLU A 643 25.38 -0.63 23.42
N LEU A 644 24.19 -0.04 23.26
CA LEU A 644 23.21 0.08 24.34
C LEU A 644 22.82 -1.31 24.88
N LEU A 645 22.42 -2.24 24.00
CA LEU A 645 22.03 -3.60 24.39
C LEU A 645 23.14 -4.31 25.19
N LYS A 646 24.39 -4.21 24.74
CA LYS A 646 25.56 -4.75 25.46
C LYS A 646 25.67 -4.14 26.85
N LYS A 647 25.59 -2.81 27.00
CA LYS A 647 25.61 -2.17 28.33
C LYS A 647 24.49 -2.67 29.24
N ILE A 648 23.26 -2.76 28.72
CA ILE A 648 22.11 -3.26 29.48
C ILE A 648 22.30 -4.73 29.88
N ARG A 649 22.87 -5.56 29.00
CA ARG A 649 23.15 -6.97 29.33
C ARG A 649 24.09 -7.13 30.53
N HIS A 650 25.07 -6.24 30.70
CA HIS A 650 26.00 -6.27 31.84
C HIS A 650 25.31 -5.98 33.19
N VAL A 651 24.11 -5.42 33.20
CA VAL A 651 23.32 -5.20 34.43
C VAL A 651 22.84 -6.55 35.02
N GLY A 652 22.73 -7.61 34.22
CA GLY A 652 22.39 -8.95 34.69
C GLY A 652 20.91 -9.18 35.00
N LYS A 653 20.01 -8.39 34.39
CA LYS A 653 18.55 -8.58 34.47
C LYS A 653 18.04 -9.38 33.27
N PRO A 654 16.87 -10.05 33.38
CA PRO A 654 16.16 -10.58 32.23
C PRO A 654 15.97 -9.50 31.17
N THR A 655 16.51 -9.73 29.98
CA THR A 655 16.52 -8.76 28.87
C THR A 655 15.67 -9.28 27.72
N VAL A 656 14.57 -8.58 27.47
CA VAL A 656 13.67 -8.81 26.34
C VAL A 656 13.92 -7.74 25.28
N VAL A 657 14.06 -8.13 24.02
CA VAL A 657 14.11 -7.21 22.88
C VAL A 657 12.87 -7.41 22.01
N VAL A 658 12.25 -6.29 21.63
CA VAL A 658 11.22 -6.22 20.58
C VAL A 658 11.81 -5.47 19.40
N LEU A 659 11.85 -6.12 18.24
CA LEU A 659 12.31 -5.54 16.99
C LEU A 659 11.15 -4.90 16.22
N LEU A 660 11.37 -3.66 15.76
CA LEU A 660 10.51 -3.00 14.77
C LEU A 660 11.32 -2.80 13.48
N ASN A 661 10.91 -3.43 12.39
CA ASN A 661 11.55 -3.29 11.07
C ASN A 661 10.63 -3.84 9.96
N GLY A 662 10.83 -3.39 8.73
CA GLY A 662 10.21 -3.95 7.53
C GLY A 662 10.98 -5.17 7.03
N GLY A 663 12.22 -4.96 6.61
CA GLY A 663 13.16 -6.02 6.25
C GLY A 663 13.89 -6.56 7.47
N VAL A 664 14.23 -7.86 7.44
CA VAL A 664 14.95 -8.51 8.55
C VAL A 664 16.34 -7.92 8.76
N VAL A 665 16.76 -7.83 10.03
CA VAL A 665 18.11 -7.43 10.42
C VAL A 665 18.98 -8.67 10.66
N GLY A 666 20.29 -8.55 10.45
CA GLY A 666 21.27 -9.54 10.87
C GLY A 666 21.35 -9.58 12.39
N ALA A 667 20.81 -10.64 12.98
CA ALA A 667 20.59 -10.77 14.42
C ALA A 667 21.59 -11.70 15.11
N GLU A 668 22.63 -12.19 14.43
CA GLU A 668 23.59 -13.16 14.96
C GLU A 668 24.31 -12.71 16.24
N GLU A 669 24.57 -11.41 16.40
CA GLU A 669 25.11 -10.84 17.64
C GLU A 669 24.00 -10.54 18.65
N LEU A 670 22.84 -10.10 18.17
CA LEU A 670 21.69 -9.71 18.99
C LEU A 670 21.14 -10.87 19.82
N ILE A 671 21.08 -12.08 19.27
CA ILE A 671 20.62 -13.28 19.99
C ILE A 671 21.51 -13.66 21.18
N LEU A 672 22.81 -13.30 21.14
CA LEU A 672 23.76 -13.61 22.21
C LEU A 672 23.59 -12.72 23.45
N HIS A 673 22.95 -11.56 23.27
CA HIS A 673 22.78 -10.55 24.33
C HIS A 673 21.35 -10.43 24.84
N THR A 674 20.45 -11.33 24.42
CA THR A 674 19.02 -11.29 24.77
C THR A 674 18.59 -12.60 25.42
N ASP A 675 17.64 -12.53 26.35
CA ASP A 675 17.00 -13.72 26.90
C ASP A 675 15.73 -14.06 26.11
N ALA A 676 14.95 -13.04 25.74
CA ALA A 676 13.83 -13.19 24.81
C ALA A 676 13.88 -12.17 23.66
N LEU A 677 13.43 -12.59 22.48
CA LEU A 677 13.42 -11.79 21.26
C LEU A 677 12.08 -11.94 20.54
N VAL A 678 11.40 -10.81 20.31
CA VAL A 678 10.15 -10.74 19.54
C VAL A 678 10.40 -9.92 18.28
N GLU A 679 10.13 -10.51 17.11
CA GLU A 679 10.03 -9.78 15.85
C GLU A 679 8.59 -9.30 15.68
N ALA A 680 8.40 -7.98 15.72
CA ALA A 680 7.08 -7.36 15.59
C ALA A 680 6.87 -6.72 14.21
N PHE A 681 7.91 -6.67 13.37
CA PHE A 681 7.95 -5.94 12.12
C PHE A 681 7.41 -4.51 12.27
N TYR A 682 6.47 -4.09 11.41
CA TYR A 682 5.67 -2.88 11.58
C TYR A 682 4.21 -3.27 11.88
N PRO A 683 3.86 -3.45 13.18
CA PRO A 683 2.64 -4.14 13.62
C PRO A 683 1.34 -3.34 13.45
N GLY A 684 1.40 -2.11 12.92
CA GLY A 684 0.26 -1.28 12.55
C GLY A 684 -0.47 -0.64 13.72
N PHE A 685 -1.75 -0.31 13.46
CA PHE A 685 -2.78 0.26 14.35
C PHE A 685 -2.50 0.06 15.84
N PHE A 686 -2.73 -1.19 16.20
CA PHE A 686 -2.78 -1.70 17.57
C PHE A 686 -1.47 -2.36 17.99
N GLY A 687 -0.36 -2.03 17.30
CA GLY A 687 0.93 -2.65 17.51
C GLY A 687 1.43 -2.59 18.95
N ALA A 688 1.34 -1.42 19.58
CA ALA A 688 1.73 -1.25 20.98
C ALA A 688 0.91 -2.14 21.93
N GLN A 689 -0.41 -2.19 21.75
CA GLN A 689 -1.29 -3.04 22.55
C GLN A 689 -0.96 -4.52 22.34
N ALA A 690 -0.86 -4.97 21.09
CA ALA A 690 -0.60 -6.38 20.77
C ALA A 690 0.77 -6.85 21.30
N VAL A 691 1.82 -6.02 21.19
CA VAL A 691 3.12 -6.31 21.78
C VAL A 691 3.01 -6.41 23.30
N SER A 692 2.33 -5.46 23.95
CA SER A 692 2.10 -5.53 25.41
C SER A 692 1.35 -6.82 25.80
N ASP A 693 0.33 -7.21 25.04
CA ASP A 693 -0.43 -8.43 25.29
C ASP A 693 0.46 -9.69 25.21
N VAL A 694 1.36 -9.75 24.24
CA VAL A 694 2.34 -10.85 24.12
C VAL A 694 3.34 -10.81 25.27
N LEU A 695 3.89 -9.64 25.60
CA LEU A 695 4.88 -9.50 26.67
C LEU A 695 4.34 -9.95 28.03
N PHE A 696 3.06 -9.71 28.33
CA PHE A 696 2.43 -10.08 29.61
C PHE A 696 1.57 -11.35 29.55
N GLY A 697 1.51 -12.03 28.40
CA GLY A 697 0.79 -13.30 28.24
C GLY A 697 -0.73 -13.18 28.12
N ASP A 698 -1.26 -11.98 27.87
CA ASP A 698 -2.67 -11.79 27.50
C ASP A 698 -2.95 -12.32 26.08
N ALA A 699 -1.91 -12.39 25.24
CA ALA A 699 -1.91 -13.06 23.95
C ALA A 699 -0.76 -14.06 23.85
N ASN A 700 -1.03 -15.22 23.26
CA ASN A 700 -0.02 -16.24 22.96
C ASN A 700 0.60 -15.96 21.57
N PRO A 701 1.92 -15.72 21.46
CA PRO A 701 2.56 -15.51 20.17
C PRO A 701 2.43 -16.76 19.30
N SER A 702 2.15 -16.54 18.03
CA SER A 702 1.84 -17.61 17.06
C SER A 702 2.17 -17.23 15.61
N GLY A 703 2.89 -16.12 15.43
CA GLY A 703 3.48 -15.77 14.14
C GLY A 703 4.66 -16.70 13.85
N LYS A 704 4.93 -16.91 12.56
CA LYS A 704 6.09 -17.64 12.05
C LYS A 704 6.83 -16.73 11.08
N MET A 705 8.15 -16.84 10.98
CA MET A 705 8.95 -16.02 10.08
C MET A 705 8.53 -16.27 8.62
N PRO A 706 8.01 -15.26 7.90
CA PRO A 706 7.64 -15.41 6.50
C PRO A 706 8.84 -15.20 5.56
N VAL A 707 10.00 -14.90 6.12
CA VAL A 707 11.25 -14.59 5.43
C VAL A 707 12.42 -15.14 6.24
N THR A 708 13.49 -15.52 5.56
CA THR A 708 14.71 -16.01 6.20
C THR A 708 15.48 -14.84 6.80
N MET A 709 15.88 -14.95 8.06
CA MET A 709 16.77 -13.97 8.71
C MET A 709 18.23 -14.39 8.51
N TYR A 710 18.90 -13.74 7.56
CA TYR A 710 20.29 -14.02 7.20
C TYR A 710 21.30 -13.45 8.21
N PRO A 711 22.49 -14.05 8.35
CA PRO A 711 23.60 -13.39 9.04
C PRO A 711 24.06 -12.17 8.25
N SER A 712 24.60 -11.15 8.92
CA SER A 712 24.92 -9.86 8.29
C SER A 712 25.90 -9.96 7.13
N ASN A 713 26.83 -10.92 7.16
CA ASN A 713 27.81 -11.16 6.09
C ASN A 713 27.22 -11.76 4.81
N TYR A 714 25.93 -12.16 4.80
CA TYR A 714 25.23 -12.65 3.61
C TYR A 714 25.38 -11.70 2.41
N ILE A 715 25.21 -10.40 2.65
CA ILE A 715 25.24 -9.37 1.60
C ILE A 715 26.63 -9.18 0.99
N THR A 716 27.70 -9.68 1.62
CA THR A 716 29.07 -9.61 1.08
C THR A 716 29.22 -10.46 -0.18
N ASN A 717 28.48 -11.56 -0.28
CA ASN A 717 28.54 -12.49 -1.41
C ASN A 717 27.36 -12.31 -2.39
N VAL A 718 26.44 -11.39 -2.09
CA VAL A 718 25.18 -11.25 -2.81
C VAL A 718 25.04 -9.83 -3.36
N ASP A 719 25.24 -9.69 -4.67
CA ASP A 719 24.89 -8.46 -5.37
C ASP A 719 23.36 -8.31 -5.44
N MET A 720 22.84 -7.21 -4.90
CA MET A 720 21.41 -6.90 -4.90
C MET A 720 20.83 -6.78 -6.31
N LYS A 721 21.65 -6.40 -7.30
CA LYS A 721 21.24 -6.28 -8.71
C LYS A 721 21.05 -7.65 -9.36
N SER A 722 21.64 -8.71 -8.82
CA SER A 722 21.48 -10.08 -9.33
C SER A 722 20.09 -10.61 -8.97
N MET A 723 19.28 -10.91 -9.99
CA MET A 723 17.95 -11.50 -9.83
C MET A 723 17.96 -13.03 -9.69
N SER A 724 19.12 -13.68 -9.85
CA SER A 724 19.25 -15.13 -9.68
C SER A 724 18.93 -15.54 -8.24
N MET A 725 18.08 -16.55 -8.09
CA MET A 725 17.78 -17.16 -6.79
C MET A 725 18.79 -18.24 -6.41
N THR A 726 19.44 -18.86 -7.39
CA THR A 726 20.31 -20.03 -7.22
C THR A 726 21.80 -19.72 -7.10
N LYS A 727 22.24 -18.55 -7.56
CA LYS A 727 23.66 -18.15 -7.48
C LYS A 727 24.13 -18.17 -6.03
N TYR A 728 25.22 -18.91 -5.76
CA TYR A 728 25.79 -19.04 -4.42
C TYR A 728 25.95 -17.68 -3.72
N PRO A 729 25.59 -17.55 -2.43
CA PRO A 729 25.13 -18.60 -1.52
C PRO A 729 23.66 -19.02 -1.70
N GLY A 730 22.94 -18.45 -2.66
CA GLY A 730 21.50 -18.67 -2.89
C GLY A 730 20.64 -17.65 -2.14
N ARG A 731 19.36 -17.57 -2.53
CA ARG A 731 18.36 -16.68 -1.93
C ARG A 731 17.14 -17.49 -1.47
N SER A 732 16.46 -16.99 -0.44
CA SER A 732 15.37 -17.67 0.28
C SER A 732 15.77 -19.01 0.89
N TYR A 733 14.92 -19.56 1.75
CA TYR A 733 15.09 -20.93 2.26
C TYR A 733 15.24 -21.98 1.14
N ARG A 734 14.66 -21.71 -0.04
CA ARG A 734 14.65 -22.63 -1.19
C ARG A 734 16.03 -22.87 -1.79
N TYR A 735 16.95 -21.90 -1.68
CA TYR A 735 18.27 -22.01 -2.32
C TYR A 735 19.45 -21.61 -1.45
N TYR A 736 19.25 -20.93 -0.32
CA TYR A 736 20.34 -20.54 0.56
C TYR A 736 21.08 -21.76 1.12
N LYS A 737 22.41 -21.82 0.91
CA LYS A 737 23.25 -22.99 1.22
C LYS A 737 23.99 -22.91 2.55
N GLU A 738 23.91 -21.78 3.24
CA GLU A 738 24.54 -21.59 4.55
C GLU A 738 23.46 -21.63 5.66
N VAL A 739 23.84 -21.26 6.88
CA VAL A 739 22.97 -21.36 8.06
C VAL A 739 22.30 -20.00 8.33
N PRO A 740 20.97 -19.90 8.31
CA PRO A 740 20.28 -18.67 8.69
C PRO A 740 20.34 -18.45 10.21
N VAL A 741 20.20 -17.20 10.65
CA VAL A 741 20.04 -16.88 12.08
C VAL A 741 18.71 -17.42 12.57
N PHE A 742 17.63 -17.15 11.82
CA PHE A 742 16.32 -17.80 11.98
C PHE A 742 15.79 -18.19 10.59
N PRO A 743 15.39 -19.46 10.39
CA PRO A 743 14.89 -19.91 9.11
C PRO A 743 13.45 -19.43 8.84
N PHE A 744 13.06 -19.46 7.57
CA PHE A 744 11.65 -19.40 7.18
C PHE A 744 10.80 -20.42 7.97
N GLY A 745 9.62 -20.01 8.41
CA GLY A 745 8.70 -20.81 9.21
C GLY A 745 9.03 -20.88 10.71
N TRP A 746 10.13 -20.27 11.19
CA TRP A 746 10.49 -20.27 12.61
C TRP A 746 9.55 -19.39 13.46
N GLY A 747 9.16 -19.86 14.64
CA GLY A 747 8.43 -19.04 15.62
C GLY A 747 7.93 -19.88 16.80
N LEU A 748 8.25 -19.42 18.01
CA LEU A 748 7.91 -20.07 19.27
C LEU A 748 6.49 -19.68 19.73
N SER A 749 5.94 -20.48 20.65
CA SER A 749 4.65 -20.26 21.31
C SER A 749 4.81 -20.42 22.82
N TYR A 750 3.91 -19.82 23.61
CA TYR A 750 3.75 -20.16 25.03
C TYR A 750 2.99 -21.47 25.23
N ALA A 751 2.23 -21.92 24.22
CA ALA A 751 1.65 -23.25 24.21
C ALA A 751 2.68 -24.28 23.72
N LYS A 752 2.43 -25.56 23.98
CA LYS A 752 3.29 -26.65 23.56
C LYS A 752 2.54 -27.53 22.57
N PHE A 753 3.08 -27.67 21.36
CA PHE A 753 2.50 -28.51 20.32
C PHE A 753 3.38 -29.72 20.06
N THR A 754 2.76 -30.83 19.71
CA THR A 754 3.42 -32.05 19.22
C THR A 754 2.85 -32.46 17.88
N LEU A 755 3.71 -33.03 17.02
CA LEU A 755 3.31 -33.60 15.74
C LEU A 755 3.55 -35.10 15.73
N ALA A 756 2.51 -35.87 15.43
CA ALA A 756 2.59 -37.31 15.28
C ALA A 756 1.93 -37.76 13.98
N LEU A 757 2.38 -38.87 13.40
CA LEU A 757 1.69 -39.50 12.28
C LEU A 757 0.38 -40.13 12.75
N ASP A 758 -0.66 -40.02 11.93
CA ASP A 758 -1.91 -40.73 12.20
C ASP A 758 -1.77 -42.22 11.85
N SER A 759 -1.64 -43.06 12.88
CA SER A 759 -1.44 -44.51 12.75
C SER A 759 -2.64 -45.30 12.23
N GLU A 760 -3.86 -44.73 12.27
CA GLU A 760 -5.08 -45.45 11.87
C GLU A 760 -5.33 -45.45 10.36
N ASN A 761 -4.87 -44.39 9.65
CA ASN A 761 -5.16 -44.18 8.23
C ASN A 761 -3.96 -43.78 7.37
N SER A 762 -2.75 -43.68 7.93
CA SER A 762 -1.53 -43.43 7.15
C SER A 762 -0.85 -44.74 6.77
N VAL A 763 0.04 -44.68 5.78
CA VAL A 763 0.92 -45.82 5.45
C VAL A 763 1.67 -46.23 6.73
N LYS A 764 1.31 -47.38 7.29
CA LYS A 764 1.84 -47.90 8.56
C LYS A 764 3.37 -48.03 8.54
N ASP A 765 3.88 -48.21 7.33
CA ASP A 765 5.26 -48.41 6.87
C ASP A 765 6.05 -47.18 6.37
N LEU A 766 6.47 -46.16 7.15
CA LEU A 766 7.25 -45.03 6.56
C LEU A 766 8.76 -45.30 6.37
N THR A 767 9.25 -46.49 6.72
CA THR A 767 10.62 -46.92 6.40
C THR A 767 10.77 -47.30 4.92
N THR A 768 9.66 -47.59 4.23
CA THR A 768 9.63 -47.81 2.78
C THR A 768 9.13 -46.55 2.07
N PRO A 769 9.79 -46.07 0.99
CA PRO A 769 9.31 -44.92 0.24
C PRO A 769 7.89 -45.10 -0.29
N LEU A 770 7.03 -44.09 -0.10
CA LEU A 770 5.68 -44.11 -0.65
C LEU A 770 5.74 -43.88 -2.16
N ILE A 771 4.94 -44.63 -2.92
CA ILE A 771 4.95 -44.54 -4.38
C ILE A 771 3.92 -43.49 -4.81
N VAL A 772 4.38 -42.50 -5.56
CA VAL A 772 3.53 -41.54 -6.28
C VAL A 772 3.73 -41.75 -7.77
N THR A 773 2.64 -41.76 -8.52
CA THR A 773 2.65 -41.81 -10.00
C THR A 773 1.68 -40.78 -10.55
N ARG A 774 1.60 -40.65 -11.87
CA ARG A 774 0.61 -39.81 -12.53
C ARG A 774 -0.84 -40.10 -12.10
N ASP A 775 -1.17 -41.37 -11.87
CA ASP A 775 -2.54 -41.82 -11.58
C ASP A 775 -2.73 -42.25 -10.11
N LEU A 776 -1.68 -42.14 -9.29
CA LEU A 776 -1.69 -42.56 -7.89
C LEU A 776 -1.18 -41.45 -6.98
N ASP A 777 -2.12 -40.82 -6.30
CA ASP A 777 -1.84 -39.87 -5.23
C ASP A 777 -1.62 -40.58 -3.90
N THR A 778 -0.81 -39.97 -3.05
CA THR A 778 -0.65 -40.39 -1.66
C THR A 778 -1.18 -39.30 -0.74
N THR A 779 -1.89 -39.68 0.33
CA THR A 779 -2.29 -38.74 1.38
C THR A 779 -1.63 -39.15 2.68
N VAL A 780 -0.95 -38.21 3.33
CA VAL A 780 -0.39 -38.40 4.67
C VAL A 780 -1.13 -37.55 5.66
N SER A 781 -1.47 -38.14 6.80
CA SER A 781 -2.15 -37.43 7.87
C SER A 781 -1.26 -37.34 9.11
N VAL A 782 -1.21 -36.15 9.69
CA VAL A 782 -0.56 -35.88 10.98
C VAL A 782 -1.58 -35.40 11.99
N ILE A 783 -1.36 -35.74 13.24
CA ILE A 783 -2.05 -35.25 14.40
C ILE A 783 -1.21 -34.12 14.99
N VAL A 784 -1.82 -32.95 15.11
CA VAL A 784 -1.28 -31.81 15.86
C VAL A 784 -2.01 -31.78 17.20
N SER A 785 -1.29 -31.91 18.30
CA SER A 785 -1.84 -31.84 19.66
C SER A 785 -1.29 -30.63 20.40
N ASN A 786 -2.13 -30.00 21.22
CA ASN A 786 -1.68 -29.04 22.22
C ASN A 786 -1.51 -29.76 23.57
N ASP A 787 -0.26 -30.08 23.88
CA ASP A 787 0.15 -30.76 25.12
C ASP A 787 0.54 -29.76 26.22
N GLY A 788 0.33 -28.47 25.98
CA GLY A 788 0.56 -27.40 26.94
C GLY A 788 -0.66 -27.13 27.84
N SER A 789 -0.56 -26.07 28.63
CA SER A 789 -1.62 -25.59 29.52
C SER A 789 -2.37 -24.36 29.01
N LEU A 790 -1.93 -23.78 27.89
CA LEU A 790 -2.49 -22.56 27.30
C LEU A 790 -3.18 -22.87 25.97
N VAL A 791 -4.25 -22.13 25.67
CA VAL A 791 -4.79 -22.09 24.30
C VAL A 791 -3.74 -21.46 23.40
N GLY A 792 -3.60 -21.98 22.18
CA GLY A 792 -2.67 -21.43 21.21
C GLY A 792 -3.06 -21.77 19.79
N ASP A 793 -2.55 -20.95 18.87
CA ASP A 793 -2.54 -21.23 17.45
C ASP A 793 -1.18 -21.83 17.07
N GLU A 794 -1.20 -22.77 16.12
CA GLU A 794 0.00 -23.36 15.53
C GLU A 794 -0.12 -23.40 14.01
N VAL A 795 1.02 -23.30 13.32
CA VAL A 795 1.11 -23.43 11.86
C VAL A 795 1.94 -24.67 11.53
N VAL A 796 1.36 -25.55 10.73
CA VAL A 796 2.05 -26.73 10.20
C VAL A 796 2.33 -26.53 8.72
N PHE A 797 3.60 -26.68 8.37
CA PHE A 797 4.13 -26.56 7.02
C PHE A 797 4.40 -27.94 6.42
N ALA A 798 4.18 -28.09 5.13
CA ALA A 798 4.53 -29.28 4.36
C ALA A 798 5.43 -28.89 3.19
N PHE A 799 6.67 -29.40 3.23
CA PHE A 799 7.69 -29.19 2.20
C PHE A 799 8.01 -30.49 1.50
N PHE A 800 8.48 -30.40 0.25
CA PHE A 800 9.23 -31.48 -0.37
C PHE A 800 10.69 -31.07 -0.62
N ARG A 801 11.59 -32.04 -0.61
CA ARG A 801 13.01 -31.91 -0.93
C ARG A 801 13.42 -32.97 -1.96
N PRO A 802 14.02 -32.60 -3.10
CA PRO A 802 14.60 -33.59 -4.00
C PRO A 802 15.85 -34.22 -3.35
N LEU A 803 15.93 -35.56 -3.33
CA LEU A 803 17.10 -36.29 -2.78
C LEU A 803 17.98 -36.89 -3.87
N ARG A 804 17.35 -37.68 -4.77
CA ARG A 804 18.01 -38.35 -5.89
C ARG A 804 17.04 -38.36 -7.05
N THR A 805 17.04 -37.27 -7.81
CA THR A 805 16.22 -37.10 -9.01
C THR A 805 17.14 -36.97 -10.22
N ASN A 806 16.57 -37.04 -11.42
CA ASN A 806 17.27 -36.73 -12.67
C ASN A 806 17.23 -35.22 -13.02
N ALA A 807 16.90 -34.36 -12.06
CA ALA A 807 16.89 -32.92 -12.27
C ALA A 807 18.30 -32.39 -12.62
N THR A 808 18.36 -31.44 -13.54
CA THR A 808 19.59 -30.78 -13.99
C THR A 808 19.46 -29.27 -13.84
N GLY A 809 20.57 -28.55 -14.03
CA GLY A 809 20.54 -27.09 -14.04
C GLY A 809 20.13 -26.48 -12.70
N ASN A 810 19.34 -25.41 -12.75
CA ASN A 810 18.90 -24.70 -11.54
C ASN A 810 17.94 -25.54 -10.69
N ALA A 811 17.13 -26.41 -11.30
CA ALA A 811 16.22 -27.30 -10.57
C ALA A 811 16.95 -28.22 -9.58
N ALA A 812 18.15 -28.67 -9.96
CA ALA A 812 18.99 -29.52 -9.11
C ALA A 812 19.54 -28.79 -7.87
N LEU A 813 19.45 -27.46 -7.82
CA LEU A 813 19.94 -26.63 -6.72
C LEU A 813 18.88 -26.36 -5.65
N LEU A 814 17.63 -26.80 -5.84
CA LEU A 814 16.55 -26.63 -4.86
C LEU A 814 16.85 -27.38 -3.55
N ASN A 815 16.82 -26.67 -2.42
CA ASN A 815 16.92 -27.26 -1.08
C ASN A 815 15.63 -27.96 -0.68
N GLU A 816 14.53 -27.22 -0.75
CA GLU A 816 13.19 -27.67 -0.41
C GLU A 816 12.18 -26.63 -0.91
N GLN A 817 10.92 -27.02 -1.00
CA GLN A 817 9.83 -26.17 -1.48
C GLN A 817 8.57 -26.44 -0.69
N LEU A 818 7.96 -25.36 -0.18
CA LEU A 818 6.68 -25.38 0.47
C LEU A 818 5.61 -25.71 -0.57
N PHE A 819 4.78 -26.72 -0.30
CA PHE A 819 3.65 -27.05 -1.16
C PHE A 819 2.30 -26.91 -0.43
N ASP A 820 2.30 -26.88 0.90
CA ASP A 820 1.09 -26.62 1.69
C ASP A 820 1.42 -26.10 3.09
N TYR A 821 0.49 -25.36 3.69
CA TYR A 821 0.54 -24.95 5.08
C TYR A 821 -0.88 -24.82 5.68
N ARG A 822 -0.99 -25.05 6.99
CA ARG A 822 -2.26 -25.06 7.72
C ARG A 822 -2.11 -24.44 9.09
N ARG A 823 -2.93 -23.44 9.40
CA ARG A 823 -3.06 -22.89 10.75
C ARG A 823 -4.19 -23.59 11.51
N VAL A 824 -3.98 -23.89 12.80
CA VAL A 824 -4.98 -24.48 13.69
C VAL A 824 -4.97 -23.78 15.05
N SER A 825 -6.16 -23.61 15.64
CA SER A 825 -6.33 -23.15 17.02
C SER A 825 -6.73 -24.33 17.91
N LEU A 826 -5.97 -24.58 18.99
CA LEU A 826 -6.18 -25.72 19.87
C LEU A 826 -6.20 -25.30 21.34
N ARG A 827 -7.20 -25.79 22.08
CA ARG A 827 -7.23 -25.74 23.54
C ARG A 827 -6.26 -26.78 24.14
N PRO A 828 -5.85 -26.65 25.42
CA PRO A 828 -5.09 -27.69 26.10
C PRO A 828 -5.74 -29.06 25.94
N THR A 829 -4.93 -30.10 25.69
CA THR A 829 -5.34 -31.50 25.44
C THR A 829 -6.13 -31.74 24.15
N GLN A 830 -6.47 -30.69 23.39
CA GLN A 830 -7.11 -30.83 22.09
C GLN A 830 -6.08 -31.22 21.03
N TYR A 831 -6.51 -32.06 20.09
CA TYR A 831 -5.76 -32.34 18.87
C TYR A 831 -6.60 -32.10 17.62
N ARG A 832 -5.93 -31.98 16.48
CA ARG A 832 -6.55 -31.94 15.16
C ARG A 832 -5.75 -32.76 14.18
N LYS A 833 -6.47 -33.54 13.37
CA LYS A 833 -5.90 -34.26 12.23
C LYS A 833 -5.81 -33.34 11.03
N LEU A 834 -4.63 -33.25 10.42
CA LEU A 834 -4.34 -32.54 9.18
C LEU A 834 -3.93 -33.55 8.12
N SER A 835 -4.49 -33.44 6.92
CA SER A 835 -4.21 -34.34 5.80
C SER A 835 -3.59 -33.56 4.64
N PHE A 836 -2.46 -34.05 4.15
CA PHE A 836 -1.69 -33.47 3.05
C PHE A 836 -1.71 -34.44 1.88
N ARG A 837 -2.30 -34.00 0.76
CA ARG A 837 -2.35 -34.77 -0.49
C ARG A 837 -1.09 -34.45 -1.29
N ILE A 838 -0.35 -35.49 -1.63
CA ILE A 838 0.87 -35.45 -2.43
C ILE A 838 0.55 -36.08 -3.76
N GLN A 839 0.48 -35.23 -4.78
CA GLN A 839 0.19 -35.62 -6.16
C GLN A 839 1.48 -35.52 -6.98
N HIS A 840 1.44 -36.07 -8.19
CA HIS A 840 2.50 -35.91 -9.17
C HIS A 840 2.88 -34.43 -9.39
N SER A 841 1.88 -33.54 -9.50
CA SER A 841 2.08 -32.09 -9.65
C SER A 841 2.57 -31.39 -8.38
N THR A 842 2.39 -31.98 -7.19
CA THR A 842 2.90 -31.42 -5.93
C THR A 842 4.43 -31.39 -5.92
N LEU A 843 5.07 -32.38 -6.55
CA LEU A 843 6.53 -32.55 -6.60
C LEU A 843 7.16 -31.96 -7.86
N ALA A 844 6.37 -31.22 -8.65
CA ALA A 844 6.85 -30.58 -9.86
C ALA A 844 7.87 -29.49 -9.52
N MET A 845 8.94 -29.44 -10.31
CA MET A 845 9.96 -28.39 -10.24
C MET A 845 9.99 -27.66 -11.58
N VAL A 846 10.51 -26.44 -11.59
CA VAL A 846 10.72 -25.69 -12.82
C VAL A 846 12.00 -26.16 -13.51
N ASP A 847 12.01 -26.30 -14.84
CA ASP A 847 13.23 -26.56 -15.61
C ASP A 847 13.92 -25.25 -16.06
N ASP A 848 15.12 -25.33 -16.64
CA ASP A 848 15.87 -24.14 -17.07
C ASP A 848 15.15 -23.31 -18.18
N ALA A 849 14.19 -23.93 -18.88
CA ALA A 849 13.34 -23.26 -19.87
C ALA A 849 12.09 -22.61 -19.24
N GLY A 850 11.88 -22.78 -17.94
CA GLY A 850 10.77 -22.23 -17.18
C GLY A 850 9.54 -23.16 -17.12
N ASN A 851 9.59 -24.37 -17.70
CA ASN A 851 8.44 -25.27 -17.69
C ASN A 851 8.29 -25.91 -16.31
N GLN A 852 7.05 -26.12 -15.85
CA GLN A 852 6.80 -27.01 -14.73
C GLN A 852 6.95 -28.45 -15.21
N ALA A 853 7.91 -29.17 -14.64
CA ALA A 853 8.30 -30.50 -15.06
C ALA A 853 8.38 -31.48 -13.88
N SER A 854 8.11 -32.73 -14.19
CA SER A 854 8.29 -33.88 -13.32
C SER A 854 9.70 -34.44 -13.45
N PHE A 855 10.35 -34.71 -12.32
CA PHE A 855 11.67 -35.33 -12.28
C PHE A 855 11.60 -36.63 -11.45
N PRO A 856 11.27 -37.78 -12.06
CA PRO A 856 11.18 -39.05 -11.36
C PRO A 856 12.43 -39.35 -10.52
N GLY A 857 12.21 -40.00 -9.37
CA GLY A 857 13.26 -40.28 -8.40
C GLY A 857 12.78 -40.19 -6.97
N PHE A 858 13.72 -40.00 -6.05
CA PHE A 858 13.46 -39.97 -4.62
C PHE A 858 13.38 -38.55 -4.09
N TYR A 859 12.33 -38.31 -3.33
CA TYR A 859 12.06 -37.06 -2.61
C TYR A 859 11.88 -37.35 -1.12
N GLU A 860 12.12 -36.35 -0.29
CA GLU A 860 11.73 -36.32 1.10
C GLU A 860 10.54 -35.37 1.25
N VAL A 861 9.52 -35.77 2.00
CA VAL A 861 8.46 -34.87 2.45
C VAL A 861 8.69 -34.56 3.92
N ILE A 862 8.58 -33.29 4.28
CA ILE A 862 8.86 -32.76 5.61
C ILE A 862 7.60 -32.02 6.08
N ILE A 863 6.95 -32.57 7.10
CA ILE A 863 5.83 -31.91 7.79
C ILE A 863 6.36 -31.40 9.12
N THR A 864 6.28 -30.09 9.36
CA THR A 864 6.96 -29.45 10.50
C THR A 864 6.16 -28.27 11.03
N ASN A 865 6.36 -27.92 12.31
CA ASN A 865 5.89 -26.65 12.86
C ASN A 865 6.93 -25.52 12.79
N GLY A 866 8.04 -25.78 12.07
CA GLY A 866 9.13 -24.84 11.81
C GLY A 866 10.20 -24.76 12.90
N VAL A 867 9.98 -25.35 14.08
CA VAL A 867 10.89 -25.25 15.23
C VAL A 867 11.33 -26.62 15.75
N HIS A 868 10.47 -27.28 16.55
CA HIS A 868 10.86 -28.46 17.33
C HIS A 868 10.28 -29.76 16.76
N GLU A 869 9.13 -29.69 16.12
CA GLU A 869 8.36 -30.87 15.73
C GLU A 869 8.48 -31.08 14.23
N ARG A 870 8.89 -32.28 13.83
CA ARG A 870 8.89 -32.68 12.43
C ARG A 870 8.66 -34.17 12.24
N VAL A 871 7.99 -34.46 11.14
CA VAL A 871 7.77 -35.80 10.61
C VAL A 871 8.30 -35.81 9.19
N THR A 872 9.19 -36.76 8.88
CA THR A 872 9.74 -36.92 7.53
C THR A 872 9.53 -38.33 7.01
N PHE A 873 9.38 -38.44 5.68
CA PHE A 873 9.27 -39.71 4.99
C PHE A 873 9.67 -39.57 3.53
N ALA A 874 10.09 -40.68 2.93
CA ALA A 874 10.51 -40.71 1.54
C ALA A 874 9.33 -40.93 0.59
N ILE A 875 9.37 -40.26 -0.56
CA ILE A 875 8.53 -40.53 -1.72
C ILE A 875 9.42 -41.05 -2.85
N HIS A 876 8.96 -42.08 -3.55
CA HIS A 876 9.49 -42.49 -4.85
C HIS A 876 8.48 -42.08 -5.92
N LEU A 877 8.81 -41.01 -6.66
CA LEU A 877 8.05 -40.61 -7.83
C LEU A 877 8.46 -41.49 -9.01
N VAL A 878 7.55 -42.36 -9.45
CA VAL A 878 7.79 -43.30 -10.55
C VAL A 878 7.16 -42.76 -11.83
N GLY A 879 7.87 -42.92 -12.94
CA GLY A 879 7.45 -42.49 -14.26
C GLY A 879 8.64 -42.00 -15.07
N GLU A 880 8.35 -41.24 -16.12
CA GLU A 880 9.34 -40.58 -16.97
C GLU A 880 9.37 -39.07 -16.69
N HIS A 881 10.45 -38.42 -17.14
CA HIS A 881 10.49 -36.96 -17.15
C HIS A 881 9.38 -36.43 -18.08
N GLU A 882 8.53 -35.55 -17.59
CA GLU A 882 7.37 -35.01 -18.30
C GLU A 882 7.20 -33.53 -18.01
N ILE A 883 6.89 -32.73 -19.04
CA ILE A 883 6.46 -31.34 -18.87
C ILE A 883 4.97 -31.33 -18.52
N LEU A 884 4.65 -30.88 -17.32
CA LEU A 884 3.28 -30.81 -16.80
C LEU A 884 2.56 -29.53 -17.27
N SER A 885 3.30 -28.42 -17.36
CA SER A 885 2.82 -27.14 -17.89
C SER A 885 3.97 -26.38 -18.53
N GLY A 886 3.82 -25.98 -19.79
CA GLY A 886 4.81 -25.14 -20.49
C GLY A 886 4.78 -23.69 -19.99
N PHE A 887 5.94 -23.01 -20.04
CA PHE A 887 6.06 -21.62 -19.56
C PHE A 887 5.42 -20.58 -20.49
N MET A 888 5.53 -20.80 -21.80
CA MET A 888 4.88 -20.02 -22.86
C MET A 888 4.65 -20.94 -24.07
N SER A 889 3.54 -20.75 -24.80
CA SER A 889 3.22 -21.58 -25.98
C SER A 889 4.21 -21.33 -27.13
N GLY A 890 4.65 -22.40 -27.81
CA GLY A 890 5.85 -22.45 -28.66
C GLY A 890 5.95 -21.53 -29.89
N ASN A 891 5.06 -20.55 -30.06
CA ASN A 891 5.23 -19.43 -31.02
C ASN A 891 5.94 -18.21 -30.41
N SER A 892 6.23 -18.22 -29.10
CA SER A 892 6.96 -17.14 -28.40
C SER A 892 8.44 -17.43 -28.17
N HIS A 893 8.97 -18.55 -28.69
CA HIS A 893 10.39 -18.92 -28.63
C HIS A 893 11.33 -18.07 -29.51
N ALA A 894 11.00 -16.80 -29.77
CA ALA A 894 12.09 -15.86 -29.95
C ALA A 894 12.84 -15.85 -28.61
N PRO A 895 14.15 -16.15 -28.55
CA PRO A 895 14.87 -15.97 -27.31
C PRO A 895 14.59 -14.55 -26.81
N LEU A 896 14.67 -14.34 -25.49
CA LEU A 896 14.81 -13.01 -24.89
C LEU A 896 16.15 -12.36 -25.32
N GLN A 897 16.51 -12.48 -26.61
CA GLN A 897 17.53 -11.71 -27.27
C GLN A 897 16.92 -10.34 -27.53
N ALA A 898 17.51 -9.36 -26.87
CA ALA A 898 17.41 -7.99 -27.30
C ALA A 898 17.72 -7.91 -28.80
N HIS A 899 16.71 -7.69 -29.64
CA HIS A 899 16.92 -6.90 -30.85
C HIS A 899 17.03 -5.42 -30.44
N ALA A 900 17.96 -5.14 -29.54
CA ALA A 900 18.67 -3.88 -29.56
C ALA A 900 19.93 -4.21 -30.36
N GLU A 901 19.95 -3.87 -31.65
CA GLU A 901 21.24 -3.64 -32.26
C GLU A 901 21.97 -2.63 -31.36
N PRO A 902 23.16 -2.95 -30.84
CA PRO A 902 23.92 -1.99 -30.09
C PRO A 902 24.19 -0.81 -31.04
N MET A 903 23.68 0.38 -30.71
CA MET A 903 24.19 1.63 -31.28
C MET A 903 25.59 1.93 -30.73
N SER A 904 26.49 0.95 -30.78
CA SER A 904 27.94 1.12 -30.64
C SER A 904 28.67 0.96 -31.98
N ASP A 905 27.99 0.55 -33.06
CA ASP A 905 28.61 0.36 -34.39
C ASP A 905 28.19 1.35 -35.48
N ILE A 906 27.56 2.48 -35.12
CA ILE A 906 27.57 3.67 -35.99
C ILE A 906 28.83 4.49 -35.67
N ARG A 907 29.99 3.89 -35.92
CA ARG A 907 31.19 4.67 -36.21
C ARG A 907 31.05 5.24 -37.61
N LEU A 908 30.79 6.55 -37.65
CA LEU A 908 31.23 7.50 -38.66
C LEU A 908 31.80 6.86 -39.95
N LYS A 909 30.94 6.71 -40.97
CA LYS A 909 31.39 6.91 -42.36
C LYS A 909 31.68 8.40 -42.56
N ALA A 910 32.75 8.89 -41.95
CA ALA A 910 33.32 10.21 -42.18
C ALA A 910 34.85 10.19 -42.00
N GLU A 911 35.51 9.09 -42.30
CA GLU A 911 36.97 9.04 -42.48
C GLU A 911 37.29 9.05 -43.97
N ARG A 912 37.07 10.21 -44.60
CA ARG A 912 37.61 10.57 -45.92
C ARG A 912 37.80 12.09 -46.10
N ALA A 913 37.96 12.84 -45.01
CA ALA A 913 38.08 14.30 -45.07
C ALA A 913 39.26 14.91 -44.31
N PHE A 914 40.06 14.14 -43.58
CA PHE A 914 41.24 14.68 -42.88
C PHE A 914 42.42 13.71 -42.94
N GLU A 915 42.99 13.59 -44.14
CA GLU A 915 44.41 13.29 -44.29
C GLU A 915 45.22 14.53 -43.87
N GLY A 916 46.19 14.33 -42.98
CA GLY A 916 47.22 15.30 -42.66
C GLY A 916 46.83 16.34 -41.62
N VAL A 917 47.20 16.10 -40.37
CA VAL A 917 48.13 16.94 -39.56
C VAL A 917 48.32 16.19 -38.24
N GLY A 918 49.55 15.82 -37.93
CA GLY A 918 49.91 15.21 -36.65
C GLY A 918 50.08 16.25 -35.53
N LEU A 919 49.89 15.82 -34.29
CA LEU A 919 50.92 15.77 -33.24
C LEU A 919 50.30 15.69 -31.83
N GLU A 920 50.82 14.70 -31.09
CA GLU A 920 51.21 14.65 -29.66
C GLU A 920 50.25 15.08 -28.53
N LYS A 921 49.99 14.12 -27.62
CA LYS A 921 49.56 14.32 -26.22
C LYS A 921 50.65 15.04 -25.41
N PRO A 922 50.36 15.65 -24.24
CA PRO A 922 50.45 14.88 -22.99
C PRO A 922 49.44 15.25 -21.87
N GLU A 923 49.43 14.37 -20.87
CA GLU A 923 48.69 14.31 -19.59
C GLU A 923 48.70 15.60 -18.75
N VAL A 924 47.69 15.82 -17.89
CA VAL A 924 47.84 16.11 -16.43
C VAL A 924 46.51 15.84 -15.66
N ALA A 925 46.74 15.28 -14.47
CA ALA A 925 45.93 14.88 -13.32
C ALA A 925 44.84 15.81 -12.70
N MET A 926 43.97 15.11 -11.94
CA MET A 926 43.34 15.43 -10.65
C MET A 926 42.25 16.52 -10.49
N ALA A 927 41.02 16.00 -10.31
CA ALA A 927 40.19 16.07 -9.10
C ALA A 927 39.67 17.42 -8.54
N THR A 928 38.40 17.34 -8.10
CA THR A 928 37.60 18.25 -7.24
C THR A 928 37.12 19.54 -7.92
N ALA A 929 35.92 20.08 -7.72
CA ALA A 929 34.88 19.94 -6.69
C ALA A 929 33.55 20.53 -7.21
N PHE A 930 32.41 19.87 -6.88
CA PHE A 930 31.00 20.32 -6.77
C PHE A 930 30.39 21.17 -7.92
N ASP A 931 29.23 20.82 -8.49
CA ASP A 931 27.91 20.56 -7.88
C ASP A 931 27.08 19.60 -8.77
#